data_AF-A0A523ZZU0-F1
#
_entry.id   AF-A0A523ZZU0-F1
#
_cell.length_a   1.000
_cell.length_b   1.000
_cell.length_c   1.000
_cell.angle_alpha   90.00
_cell.angle_beta   90.00
_cell.angle_gamma   90.00
#
_symmetry.space_group_name_H-M   'P 1'
#
loop_
_entity.id
_entity.type
_entity.pdbx_description
1 polymer ?
#
loop_
_entity_poly.entity_id
_entity_poly.type
_entity_poly.pdbx_seq_one_letter_code
_entity_poly.pdbx_strand_id
1 'polypeptide(L)'
;MGCWRRQVFEMSETGVFICRCGGNISGTVNCEEVRDAVKGMEGVKTTQISDFLCSKPGLQMIRNAVQRRGLDRVVVACCSPHMHEKMFQNVVEEEGVNRYKLVHVNIREHCSWIHDRGATEKAVSLVKGGVRRAQTLEALEDTEIDVCQDVMVVGGGVAGITAALQLSEAGYKVNLVERNPSIGGRMAQLSKTFPTLDCSPCILSPRMAEVENDPHITLYTGAEVEGVSGGPGNFRVRVNQRARGVDPDKCLKCDRCTAVCPTEVPSEFEQGMYPRKAAYLPFPQAVPSSYVIDFENCTRCGSCVEACPADAINLDEEDRDLDVDVGSIVVATGFDLIDKEKLRTYHPEHPAVIEAMQVERLIENELTEGKVLTGVSGGRVKSVAYILCAGSRDPHKGVSYCSAVCCPYTVKQAILLKKSLPYLKIYVYYTDMRMGGRGFEDFYREAREKGIQFIHGKPGELTPRPDGSIEILVEDIDTGLMFRNQVDLAVLSSAMVPSRGTGELATKLGIALGEDLFIASKHVKLDPISTLREGIYAAGVAIGCKDIHDSVIDARAAASHVVNFIGEGKIRLDPFKPVYVGDCDGCGLCVEVCPRDAISVEGNEPTVELVSCNGCGACVSVCSTSGLQLPNYTKKALLEEVGGLLEDSGDDVAVIGFFDDTISYTAADNAGTARLHYPINMMIVRTPSTAILDKELILNTLGLGADGIMIWEVEESHEAELAEKMVEELKEELAGMGIEPERVVFRPMVLPIFKVLPKFITDFVEQVKKLGKIPEDAREKLLN
;
A
#
# COMPACT_ATOMS: atom_id res chain seq x y z
N MET A 1 -56.24 19.27 4.33
CA MET A 1 -56.63 17.99 3.70
C MET A 1 -55.79 17.83 2.45
N GLY A 2 -54.64 17.16 2.57
CA GLY A 2 -53.74 16.81 1.49
C GLY A 2 -53.37 15.34 1.66
N CYS A 3 -53.57 14.57 0.59
CA CYS A 3 -53.62 13.12 0.59
C CYS A 3 -52.22 12.52 0.79
N TRP A 4 -51.90 12.06 1.99
CA TRP A 4 -50.80 11.12 2.22
C TRP A 4 -51.16 9.81 1.53
N ARG A 5 -50.64 9.59 0.32
CA ARG A 5 -50.61 8.25 -0.28
C ARG A 5 -49.83 7.36 0.68
N ARG A 6 -50.52 6.40 1.30
CA ARG A 6 -49.91 5.25 1.95
C ARG A 6 -48.97 4.59 0.92
N GLN A 7 -47.66 4.77 1.06
CA GLN A 7 -46.69 3.82 0.51
C GLN A 7 -47.04 2.47 1.14
N VAL A 8 -47.51 1.54 0.31
CA VAL A 8 -47.64 0.14 0.69
C VAL A 8 -46.21 -0.35 0.85
N PHE A 9 -45.75 -0.59 2.09
CA PHE A 9 -44.50 -1.31 2.33
C PHE A 9 -44.71 -2.74 1.81
N GLU A 10 -44.20 -3.04 0.60
CA GLU A 10 -44.01 -4.43 0.18
C GLU A 10 -43.06 -5.08 1.18
N MET A 11 -43.47 -6.20 1.77
CA MET A 11 -42.58 -6.98 2.64
C MET A 11 -41.36 -7.41 1.83
N SER A 12 -40.17 -7.13 2.35
CA SER A 12 -38.90 -7.56 1.75
C SER A 12 -38.84 -9.08 1.59
N GLU A 13 -38.31 -9.56 0.48
CA GLU A 13 -38.22 -10.99 0.14
C GLU A 13 -36.74 -11.39 0.06
N THR A 14 -36.14 -11.63 1.23
CA THR A 14 -34.70 -11.86 1.40
C THR A 14 -34.33 -13.34 1.29
N GLY A 15 -33.31 -13.65 0.50
CA GLY A 15 -32.67 -14.98 0.50
C GLY A 15 -31.34 -14.97 1.27
N VAL A 16 -31.16 -15.91 2.19
CA VAL A 16 -29.91 -16.07 2.96
C VAL A 16 -29.15 -17.31 2.49
N PHE A 17 -27.89 -17.13 2.13
CA PHE A 17 -27.03 -18.20 1.62
C PHE A 17 -25.78 -18.33 2.48
N ILE A 18 -25.53 -19.52 3.01
CA ILE A 18 -24.42 -19.77 3.97
C ILE A 18 -23.40 -20.71 3.32
N CYS A 19 -22.12 -20.36 3.42
CA CYS A 19 -21.02 -21.14 2.86
C CYS A 19 -20.36 -22.02 3.93
N ARG A 20 -20.08 -23.29 3.60
CA ARG A 20 -19.21 -24.15 4.44
C ARG A 20 -17.72 -23.94 4.19
N CYS A 21 -17.38 -23.41 3.01
CA CYS A 21 -16.03 -23.15 2.51
C CYS A 21 -15.08 -24.36 2.64
N GLY A 22 -15.58 -25.55 2.31
CA GLY A 22 -14.80 -26.80 2.34
C GLY A 22 -14.17 -27.10 3.70
N GLY A 23 -14.86 -26.76 4.80
CA GLY A 23 -14.36 -26.96 6.17
C GLY A 23 -13.70 -25.73 6.79
N ASN A 24 -13.39 -24.68 6.02
CA ASN A 24 -12.83 -23.43 6.58
C ASN A 24 -13.84 -22.68 7.46
N ILE A 25 -15.13 -22.78 7.14
CA ILE A 25 -16.22 -22.24 7.98
C ILE A 25 -16.83 -23.38 8.78
N SER A 26 -17.30 -24.44 8.09
CA SER A 26 -18.04 -25.53 8.73
C SER A 26 -17.22 -26.43 9.66
N GLY A 27 -15.88 -26.28 9.68
CA GLY A 27 -15.03 -26.95 10.67
C GLY A 27 -15.17 -26.37 12.08
N THR A 28 -15.66 -25.14 12.18
CA THR A 28 -15.78 -24.39 13.45
C THR A 28 -17.22 -23.92 13.69
N VAL A 29 -17.90 -23.46 12.64
CA VAL A 29 -19.27 -22.90 12.70
C VAL A 29 -20.27 -23.96 12.26
N ASN A 30 -21.28 -24.24 13.09
CA ASN A 30 -22.41 -25.08 12.70
C ASN A 30 -23.34 -24.30 11.75
N CYS A 31 -23.15 -24.49 10.45
CA CYS A 31 -23.87 -23.75 9.41
C CYS A 31 -25.38 -24.07 9.40
N GLU A 32 -25.76 -25.26 9.85
CA GLU A 32 -27.15 -25.69 9.99
C GLU A 32 -27.86 -24.94 11.11
N GLU A 33 -27.20 -24.74 12.25
CA GLU A 33 -27.73 -23.91 13.35
C GLU A 33 -27.87 -22.44 12.92
N VAL A 34 -26.87 -21.90 12.21
CA VAL A 34 -26.95 -20.54 11.64
C VAL A 34 -28.15 -20.40 10.70
N ARG A 35 -28.37 -21.38 9.81
CA ARG A 35 -29.52 -21.42 8.90
C ARG A 35 -30.83 -21.44 9.68
N ASP A 36 -30.93 -22.30 10.69
CA ASP A 36 -32.18 -22.53 11.43
C ASP A 36 -32.55 -21.32 12.31
N ALA A 37 -31.56 -20.60 12.83
CA ALA A 37 -31.76 -19.37 13.60
C ALA A 37 -32.38 -18.24 12.75
N VAL A 38 -32.05 -18.15 11.46
CA VAL A 38 -32.50 -17.02 10.60
C VAL A 38 -33.65 -17.36 9.66
N LYS A 39 -33.98 -18.65 9.47
CA LYS A 39 -35.03 -19.10 8.54
C LYS A 39 -36.42 -18.56 8.85
N GLY A 40 -36.71 -18.24 10.11
CA GLY A 40 -38.01 -17.73 10.56
C GLY A 40 -38.07 -16.22 10.77
N MET A 41 -36.98 -15.48 10.51
CA MET A 41 -36.98 -14.03 10.67
C MET A 41 -37.92 -13.36 9.66
N GLU A 42 -38.48 -12.22 10.06
CA GLU A 42 -39.33 -11.42 9.18
C GLU A 42 -38.61 -11.09 7.87
N GLY A 43 -39.33 -11.19 6.75
CA GLY A 43 -38.78 -10.93 5.42
C GLY A 43 -37.79 -11.98 4.88
N VAL A 44 -37.48 -13.06 5.61
CA VAL A 44 -36.64 -14.15 5.10
C VAL A 44 -37.50 -15.20 4.39
N LYS A 45 -37.31 -15.32 3.07
CA LYS A 45 -38.11 -16.23 2.22
C LYS A 45 -37.45 -17.60 2.01
N THR A 46 -36.12 -17.64 1.97
CA THR A 46 -35.37 -18.88 1.78
C THR A 46 -34.02 -18.81 2.45
N THR A 47 -33.59 -19.94 3.02
CA THR A 47 -32.25 -20.13 3.55
C THR A 47 -31.63 -21.38 2.95
N GLN A 48 -30.41 -21.28 2.43
CA GLN A 48 -29.71 -22.38 1.77
C GLN A 48 -28.24 -22.43 2.17
N ILE A 49 -27.68 -23.64 2.17
CA ILE A 49 -26.27 -23.90 2.50
C ILE A 49 -25.59 -24.52 1.30
N SER A 50 -24.37 -24.08 0.99
CA SER A 50 -23.52 -24.67 -0.05
C SER A 50 -22.10 -24.90 0.48
N ASP A 51 -21.44 -25.93 -0.04
CA ASP A 51 -20.05 -26.20 0.34
C ASP A 51 -19.10 -25.09 -0.12
N PHE A 52 -19.39 -24.51 -1.29
CA PHE A 52 -18.66 -23.39 -1.88
C PHE A 52 -19.64 -22.46 -2.59
N LEU A 53 -20.06 -21.37 -1.95
CA LEU A 53 -20.96 -20.40 -2.59
C LEU A 53 -20.36 -19.77 -3.86
N CYS A 54 -19.05 -19.49 -3.86
CA CYS A 54 -18.33 -18.94 -5.00
C CYS A 54 -18.15 -19.92 -6.19
N SER A 55 -18.50 -21.19 -6.03
CA SER A 55 -18.40 -22.19 -7.09
C SER A 55 -19.58 -22.10 -8.06
N LYS A 56 -19.41 -22.60 -9.29
CA LYS A 56 -20.51 -22.65 -10.29
C LYS A 56 -21.81 -23.24 -9.74
N PRO A 57 -21.83 -24.37 -8.99
CA PRO A 57 -23.04 -24.85 -8.32
C PRO A 57 -23.64 -23.88 -7.29
N GLY A 58 -22.78 -23.23 -6.48
CA GLY A 58 -23.22 -22.23 -5.50
C GLY A 58 -23.84 -21.00 -6.14
N LEU A 59 -23.22 -20.45 -7.19
CA LEU A 59 -23.76 -19.33 -7.94
C LEU A 59 -25.08 -19.71 -8.63
N GLN A 60 -25.18 -20.91 -9.21
CA GLN A 60 -26.43 -21.38 -9.81
C GLN A 60 -27.55 -21.56 -8.77
N MET A 61 -27.21 -21.95 -7.55
CA MET A 61 -28.17 -22.03 -6.44
C MET A 61 -28.77 -20.66 -6.11
N ILE A 62 -27.92 -19.63 -6.04
CA ILE A 62 -28.35 -18.24 -5.82
C ILE A 62 -29.24 -17.78 -6.98
N ARG A 63 -28.81 -17.94 -8.23
CA ARG A 63 -29.60 -17.57 -9.42
C ARG A 63 -30.99 -18.20 -9.43
N ASN A 64 -31.04 -19.52 -9.23
CA ASN A 64 -32.29 -20.26 -9.21
C ASN A 64 -33.22 -19.79 -8.09
N ALA A 65 -32.67 -19.43 -6.93
CA ALA A 65 -33.45 -18.94 -5.81
C ALA A 65 -34.02 -17.54 -6.08
N VAL A 66 -33.20 -16.63 -6.61
CA VAL A 66 -33.62 -15.27 -6.98
C VAL A 66 -34.81 -15.33 -7.95
N GLN A 67 -34.69 -16.08 -9.04
CA GLN A 67 -35.77 -16.21 -10.03
C GLN A 67 -37.01 -16.95 -9.49
N ARG A 68 -36.83 -18.14 -8.92
CA ARG A 68 -37.97 -19.02 -8.58
C ARG A 68 -38.69 -18.63 -7.32
N ARG A 69 -38.02 -17.92 -6.41
CA ARG A 69 -38.60 -17.44 -5.16
C ARG A 69 -38.97 -15.97 -5.24
N GLY A 70 -38.57 -15.24 -6.30
CA GLY A 70 -38.84 -13.81 -6.43
C GLY A 70 -38.21 -13.03 -5.29
N LEU A 71 -36.89 -13.19 -5.11
CA LEU A 71 -36.14 -12.48 -4.09
C LEU A 71 -35.82 -11.07 -4.59
N ASP A 72 -35.93 -10.07 -3.72
CA ASP A 72 -35.54 -8.68 -4.03
C ASP A 72 -34.26 -8.24 -3.29
N ARG A 73 -33.80 -9.05 -2.33
CA ARG A 73 -32.62 -8.84 -1.48
C ARG A 73 -31.90 -10.16 -1.24
N VAL A 74 -30.58 -10.09 -1.07
CA VAL A 74 -29.73 -11.28 -0.87
C VAL A 74 -28.74 -11.05 0.26
N VAL A 75 -28.64 -12.02 1.18
CA VAL A 75 -27.60 -12.06 2.21
C VAL A 75 -26.70 -13.26 1.94
N VAL A 76 -25.39 -13.03 1.81
CA VAL A 76 -24.39 -14.09 1.70
C VAL A 76 -23.52 -14.12 2.95
N ALA A 77 -23.50 -15.25 3.65
CA ALA A 77 -22.67 -15.46 4.83
C ALA A 77 -21.47 -16.35 4.45
N CYS A 78 -20.32 -15.72 4.22
CA CYS A 78 -19.11 -16.42 3.79
C CYS A 78 -17.80 -15.73 4.19
N CYS A 79 -16.94 -15.44 3.21
CA CYS A 79 -15.63 -14.82 3.41
C CYS A 79 -15.72 -13.30 3.50
N SER A 80 -14.57 -12.63 3.49
CA SER A 80 -14.52 -11.17 3.41
C SER A 80 -15.22 -10.62 2.14
N PRO A 81 -15.94 -9.48 2.28
CA PRO A 81 -16.45 -8.72 1.15
C PRO A 81 -15.36 -8.24 0.19
N HIS A 82 -14.15 -7.93 0.66
CA HIS A 82 -13.01 -7.52 -0.18
C HIS A 82 -12.56 -8.60 -1.17
N MET A 83 -12.99 -9.86 -0.97
CA MET A 83 -12.66 -10.97 -1.85
C MET A 83 -13.73 -11.26 -2.91
N HIS A 84 -15.02 -11.31 -2.52
CA HIS A 84 -16.08 -11.86 -3.40
C HIS A 84 -17.37 -11.03 -3.48
N GLU A 85 -17.49 -9.87 -2.83
CA GLU A 85 -18.71 -9.06 -2.87
C GLU A 85 -19.13 -8.70 -4.30
N LYS A 86 -18.21 -8.15 -5.12
CA LYS A 86 -18.47 -7.81 -6.53
C LYS A 86 -18.93 -9.02 -7.36
N MET A 87 -18.43 -10.21 -7.07
CA MET A 87 -18.85 -11.43 -7.77
C MET A 87 -20.31 -11.79 -7.43
N PHE A 88 -20.70 -11.73 -6.17
CA PHE A 88 -22.09 -11.99 -5.79
C PHE A 88 -23.03 -10.89 -6.26
N GLN A 89 -22.60 -9.63 -6.22
CA GLN A 89 -23.31 -8.49 -6.79
C GLN A 89 -23.62 -8.69 -8.28
N ASN A 90 -22.63 -9.07 -9.09
CA ASN A 90 -22.83 -9.39 -10.51
C ASN A 90 -23.88 -10.50 -10.69
N VAL A 91 -23.81 -11.56 -9.87
CA VAL A 91 -24.70 -12.73 -9.99
C VAL A 91 -26.15 -12.40 -9.66
N VAL A 92 -26.41 -11.54 -8.66
CA VAL A 92 -27.80 -11.14 -8.33
C VAL A 92 -28.34 -10.12 -9.33
N GLU A 93 -27.47 -9.26 -9.86
CA GLU A 93 -27.80 -8.26 -10.88
C GLU A 93 -28.17 -8.90 -12.23
N GLU A 94 -27.45 -9.94 -12.66
CA GLU A 94 -27.80 -10.77 -13.83
C GLU A 94 -29.22 -11.32 -13.77
N GLU A 95 -29.76 -11.50 -12.56
CA GLU A 95 -31.08 -12.08 -12.28
C GLU A 95 -32.14 -11.02 -11.96
N GLY A 96 -31.82 -9.73 -12.12
CA GLY A 96 -32.74 -8.60 -11.98
C GLY A 96 -32.84 -8.03 -10.57
N VAL A 97 -32.00 -8.45 -9.62
CA VAL A 97 -31.92 -7.85 -8.28
C VAL A 97 -30.86 -6.77 -8.28
N ASN A 98 -31.20 -5.56 -7.82
CA ASN A 98 -30.23 -4.48 -7.70
C ASN A 98 -29.03 -4.90 -6.84
N ARG A 99 -27.81 -4.76 -7.36
CA ARG A 99 -26.58 -5.21 -6.67
C ARG A 99 -26.38 -4.62 -5.28
N TYR A 100 -26.90 -3.43 -5.03
CA TYR A 100 -26.80 -2.73 -3.73
C TYR A 100 -27.81 -3.21 -2.70
N LYS A 101 -28.70 -4.16 -3.07
CA LYS A 101 -29.57 -4.91 -2.15
C LYS A 101 -28.96 -6.24 -1.71
N LEU A 102 -27.64 -6.40 -1.86
CA LEU A 102 -26.88 -7.52 -1.34
C LEU A 102 -26.14 -7.12 -0.06
N VAL A 103 -26.23 -7.95 0.99
CA VAL A 103 -25.40 -7.85 2.19
C VAL A 103 -24.42 -9.01 2.26
N HIS A 104 -23.14 -8.70 2.40
CA HIS A 104 -22.09 -9.69 2.59
C HIS A 104 -21.68 -9.76 4.07
N VAL A 105 -21.96 -10.91 4.69
CA VAL A 105 -21.64 -11.17 6.10
C VAL A 105 -20.38 -12.03 6.18
N ASN A 106 -19.33 -11.49 6.80
CA ASN A 106 -18.05 -12.18 6.96
C ASN A 106 -18.08 -13.11 8.19
N ILE A 107 -18.27 -14.41 7.95
CA ILE A 107 -18.27 -15.45 9.00
C ILE A 107 -17.02 -16.35 8.93
N ARG A 108 -16.04 -15.98 8.11
CA ARG A 108 -14.77 -16.71 7.97
C ARG A 108 -13.63 -15.96 8.63
N GLU A 109 -13.16 -14.89 8.01
CA GLU A 109 -12.07 -14.07 8.52
C GLU A 109 -12.44 -13.45 9.87
N HIS A 110 -13.67 -13.01 10.10
CA HIS A 110 -14.07 -12.35 11.37
C HIS A 110 -14.71 -13.31 12.40
N CYS A 111 -14.83 -14.59 12.04
CA CYS A 111 -15.46 -15.59 12.87
C CYS A 111 -14.72 -16.95 12.86
N SER A 112 -14.97 -17.84 11.88
CA SER A 112 -14.48 -19.22 11.94
C SER A 112 -12.96 -19.39 12.02
N TRP A 113 -12.19 -18.43 11.52
CA TRP A 113 -10.72 -18.44 11.53
C TRP A 113 -10.10 -17.81 12.79
N ILE A 114 -10.92 -17.18 13.63
CA ILE A 114 -10.48 -16.43 14.81
C ILE A 114 -10.95 -17.08 16.11
N HIS A 115 -11.98 -17.93 16.08
CA HIS A 115 -12.55 -18.50 17.30
C HIS A 115 -12.58 -20.02 17.22
N ASP A 116 -12.24 -20.68 18.32
CA ASP A 116 -12.43 -22.13 18.46
C ASP A 116 -13.75 -22.49 19.16
N ARG A 117 -14.28 -21.59 20.00
CA ARG A 117 -15.52 -21.74 20.78
C ARG A 117 -16.39 -20.51 20.63
N GLY A 118 -17.71 -20.66 20.72
CA GLY A 118 -18.65 -19.55 20.57
C GLY A 118 -18.85 -19.07 19.12
N ALA A 119 -18.16 -19.69 18.15
CA ALA A 119 -18.14 -19.24 16.76
C ALA A 119 -19.51 -19.37 16.08
N THR A 120 -20.30 -20.39 16.43
CA THR A 120 -21.65 -20.56 15.88
C THR A 120 -22.57 -19.45 16.36
N GLU A 121 -22.56 -19.14 17.65
CA GLU A 121 -23.35 -18.09 18.27
C GLU A 121 -23.00 -16.73 17.67
N LYS A 122 -21.70 -16.43 17.53
CA LYS A 122 -21.26 -15.22 16.84
C LYS A 122 -21.72 -15.18 15.38
N ALA A 123 -21.62 -16.28 14.64
CA ALA A 123 -22.06 -16.35 13.26
C ALA A 123 -23.58 -16.12 13.14
N VAL A 124 -24.39 -16.63 14.09
CA VAL A 124 -25.84 -16.35 14.16
C VAL A 124 -26.07 -14.85 14.28
N SER A 125 -25.45 -14.19 15.26
CA SER A 125 -25.57 -12.74 15.46
C SER A 125 -25.15 -11.94 14.23
N LEU A 126 -24.01 -12.28 13.62
CA LEU A 126 -23.54 -11.63 12.39
C LEU A 126 -24.54 -11.75 11.24
N VAL A 127 -25.13 -12.94 11.03
CA VAL A 127 -26.10 -13.15 9.96
C VAL A 127 -27.44 -12.47 10.28
N LYS A 128 -27.87 -12.45 11.54
CA LYS A 128 -29.05 -11.68 11.97
C LYS A 128 -28.90 -10.19 11.70
N GLY A 129 -27.74 -9.61 12.05
CA GLY A 129 -27.39 -8.22 11.72
C GLY A 129 -27.46 -7.98 10.21
N GLY A 130 -26.87 -8.87 9.41
CA GLY A 130 -26.93 -8.78 7.96
C GLY A 130 -28.35 -8.87 7.38
N VAL A 131 -29.21 -9.72 7.94
CA VAL A 131 -30.63 -9.84 7.52
C VAL A 131 -31.40 -8.56 7.85
N ARG A 132 -31.28 -8.02 9.07
CA ARG A 132 -31.96 -6.77 9.45
C ARG A 132 -31.47 -5.58 8.62
N ARG A 133 -30.16 -5.47 8.40
CA ARG A 133 -29.60 -4.47 7.48
C ARG A 133 -30.18 -4.62 6.09
N ALA A 134 -30.25 -5.84 5.57
CA ALA A 134 -30.75 -6.11 4.23
C ALA A 134 -32.17 -5.59 4.03
N GLN A 135 -33.02 -5.56 5.06
CA GLN A 135 -34.40 -5.03 4.98
C GLN A 135 -34.46 -3.51 4.73
N THR A 136 -33.41 -2.78 5.09
CA THR A 136 -33.35 -1.31 4.99
C THR A 136 -32.82 -0.80 3.66
N LEU A 137 -32.20 -1.66 2.85
CA LEU A 137 -31.51 -1.24 1.63
C LEU A 137 -32.48 -0.74 0.56
N GLU A 138 -32.03 0.21 -0.23
CA GLU A 138 -32.73 0.74 -1.39
C GLU A 138 -31.96 0.37 -2.66
N ALA A 139 -32.66 0.40 -3.80
CA ALA A 139 -32.01 0.19 -5.09
C ALA A 139 -31.24 1.46 -5.45
N LEU A 140 -29.95 1.30 -5.79
CA LEU A 140 -29.08 2.41 -6.20
C LEU A 140 -28.57 2.18 -7.64
N GLU A 141 -28.16 3.24 -8.31
CA GLU A 141 -27.61 3.17 -9.66
C GLU A 141 -26.21 3.78 -9.68
N ASP A 142 -25.28 3.13 -10.36
CA ASP A 142 -23.94 3.69 -10.59
C ASP A 142 -24.05 5.03 -11.30
N THR A 143 -23.22 5.99 -10.90
CA THR A 143 -23.11 7.25 -11.63
C THR A 143 -21.92 7.19 -12.57
N GLU A 144 -22.17 7.38 -13.87
CA GLU A 144 -21.08 7.57 -14.84
C GLU A 144 -20.57 9.00 -14.77
N ILE A 145 -19.27 9.15 -14.58
CA ILE A 145 -18.57 10.44 -14.57
C ILE A 145 -17.47 10.44 -15.64
N ASP A 146 -17.14 11.63 -16.12
CA ASP A 146 -15.93 11.84 -16.91
C ASP A 146 -14.72 11.90 -15.98
N VAL A 147 -13.60 11.31 -16.42
CA VAL A 147 -12.33 11.29 -15.68
C VAL A 147 -11.21 11.85 -16.53
N CYS A 148 -10.22 12.44 -15.86
CA CYS A 148 -8.99 12.86 -16.50
C CYS A 148 -8.28 11.64 -17.09
N GLN A 149 -7.85 11.73 -18.35
CA GLN A 149 -7.12 10.64 -19.01
C GLN A 149 -5.61 10.75 -18.84
N ASP A 150 -5.10 11.87 -18.31
CA ASP A 150 -3.68 12.01 -18.04
C ASP A 150 -3.29 11.14 -16.84
N VAL A 151 -2.10 10.54 -16.88
CA VAL A 151 -1.62 9.62 -15.85
C VAL A 151 -0.34 10.16 -15.25
N MET A 152 -0.17 10.05 -13.93
CA MET A 152 1.11 10.31 -13.28
C MET A 152 1.86 9.02 -13.00
N VAL A 153 3.16 9.01 -13.28
CA VAL A 153 4.09 7.96 -12.84
C VAL A 153 5.14 8.61 -11.94
N VAL A 154 5.28 8.11 -10.71
CA VAL A 154 6.20 8.64 -9.70
C VAL A 154 7.38 7.70 -9.53
N GLY A 155 8.55 8.11 -10.02
CA GLY A 155 9.81 7.37 -9.99
C GLY A 155 10.23 6.89 -11.38
N GLY A 156 11.31 7.46 -11.90
CA GLY A 156 11.91 7.18 -13.22
C GLY A 156 12.87 5.99 -13.24
N GLY A 157 12.69 4.99 -12.38
CA GLY A 157 13.42 3.71 -12.48
C GLY A 157 12.92 2.84 -13.64
N VAL A 158 13.49 1.64 -13.82
CA VAL A 158 13.06 0.71 -14.89
C VAL A 158 11.56 0.41 -14.85
N ALA A 159 10.96 0.34 -13.67
CA ALA A 159 9.52 0.13 -13.50
C ALA A 159 8.71 1.34 -14.00
N GLY A 160 9.04 2.56 -13.56
CA GLY A 160 8.32 3.76 -14.01
C GLY A 160 8.53 4.09 -15.48
N ILE A 161 9.75 3.91 -16.01
CA ILE A 161 10.02 4.02 -17.45
C ILE A 161 9.13 3.06 -18.24
N THR A 162 9.06 1.79 -17.81
CA THR A 162 8.23 0.78 -18.47
C THR A 162 6.75 1.13 -18.40
N ALA A 163 6.26 1.59 -17.24
CA ALA A 163 4.86 1.98 -17.07
C ALA A 163 4.51 3.18 -17.96
N ALA A 164 5.37 4.21 -17.97
CA ALA A 164 5.16 5.42 -18.76
C ALA A 164 5.12 5.12 -20.27
N LEU A 165 6.07 4.34 -20.78
CA LEU A 165 6.08 3.93 -22.18
C LEU A 165 4.84 3.09 -22.53
N GLN A 166 4.45 2.14 -21.67
CA GLN A 166 3.29 1.29 -21.93
C GLN A 166 1.97 2.07 -21.96
N LEU A 167 1.84 3.08 -21.10
CA LEU A 167 0.68 3.99 -21.04
C LEU A 167 0.65 4.93 -22.26
N SER A 168 1.80 5.46 -22.65
CA SER A 168 1.93 6.26 -23.88
C SER A 168 1.56 5.45 -25.13
N GLU A 169 2.06 4.21 -25.24
CA GLU A 169 1.70 3.28 -26.32
C GLU A 169 0.19 3.00 -26.37
N ALA A 170 -0.50 3.05 -25.22
CA ALA A 170 -1.94 2.89 -25.12
C ALA A 170 -2.72 4.19 -25.41
N GLY A 171 -2.04 5.31 -25.70
CA GLY A 171 -2.62 6.59 -26.10
C GLY A 171 -2.86 7.59 -24.97
N TYR A 172 -2.34 7.33 -23.77
CA TYR A 172 -2.51 8.22 -22.62
C TYR A 172 -1.37 9.23 -22.53
N LYS A 173 -1.67 10.45 -22.09
CA LYS A 173 -0.64 11.42 -21.71
C LYS A 173 -0.06 11.04 -20.35
N VAL A 174 1.25 11.04 -20.22
CA VAL A 174 1.94 10.61 -19.02
C VAL A 174 2.79 11.73 -18.46
N ASN A 175 2.61 12.01 -17.17
CA ASN A 175 3.44 12.91 -16.37
C ASN A 175 4.40 12.04 -15.54
N LEU A 176 5.66 11.93 -15.97
CA LEU A 176 6.69 11.14 -15.28
C LEU A 176 7.51 12.03 -14.35
N VAL A 177 7.36 11.81 -13.04
CA VAL A 177 8.05 12.57 -11.98
C VAL A 177 9.25 11.77 -11.47
N GLU A 178 10.45 12.35 -11.51
CA GLU A 178 11.68 11.76 -11.01
C GLU A 178 12.42 12.73 -10.08
N ARG A 179 12.71 12.25 -8.87
CA ARG A 179 13.42 13.02 -7.83
C ARG A 179 14.81 13.45 -8.28
N ASN A 180 15.56 12.55 -8.91
CA ASN A 180 16.93 12.84 -9.33
C ASN A 180 16.96 13.66 -10.62
N PRO A 181 18.11 14.26 -10.97
CA PRO A 181 18.26 15.01 -12.23
C PRO A 181 18.17 14.16 -13.51
N SER A 182 18.07 12.83 -13.38
CA SER A 182 17.94 11.89 -14.50
C SER A 182 17.11 10.68 -14.12
N ILE A 183 16.35 10.16 -15.08
CA ILE A 183 15.73 8.82 -15.01
C ILE A 183 16.80 7.72 -15.15
N GLY A 184 16.40 6.48 -14.89
CA GLY A 184 17.21 5.26 -14.98
C GLY A 184 17.32 4.49 -13.66
N GLY A 185 17.21 5.20 -12.53
CA GLY A 185 17.24 4.63 -11.18
C GLY A 185 18.50 3.79 -10.90
N ARG A 186 18.37 2.82 -9.97
CA ARG A 186 19.48 1.93 -9.58
C ARG A 186 20.03 1.09 -10.73
N MET A 187 19.20 0.78 -11.73
CA MET A 187 19.61 -0.02 -12.89
C MET A 187 20.67 0.68 -13.73
N ALA A 188 20.63 2.01 -13.84
CA ALA A 188 21.65 2.80 -14.53
C ALA A 188 23.03 2.69 -13.87
N GLN A 189 23.08 2.39 -12.57
CA GLN A 189 24.34 2.23 -11.84
C GLN A 189 24.99 0.85 -12.04
N LEU A 190 24.25 -0.13 -12.58
CA LEU A 190 24.74 -1.50 -12.74
C LEU A 190 25.63 -1.63 -13.98
N SER A 191 26.68 -2.45 -13.88
CA SER A 191 27.52 -2.80 -15.03
C SER A 191 26.80 -3.79 -15.96
N LYS A 192 26.40 -4.94 -15.40
CA LYS A 192 25.67 -6.02 -16.08
C LYS A 192 24.43 -6.46 -15.30
N THR A 193 23.52 -7.17 -15.95
CA THR A 193 22.31 -7.76 -15.33
C THR A 193 22.39 -9.28 -15.29
N PHE A 194 21.93 -9.89 -14.19
CA PHE A 194 21.82 -11.36 -14.07
C PHE A 194 20.48 -11.84 -14.64
N PRO A 195 20.35 -13.14 -15.00
CA PRO A 195 21.42 -14.13 -15.10
C PRO A 195 22.18 -14.07 -16.46
N THR A 196 21.75 -13.23 -17.40
CA THR A 196 22.23 -13.23 -18.79
C THR A 196 23.58 -12.54 -19.01
N LEU A 197 24.02 -11.71 -18.06
CA LEU A 197 25.19 -10.84 -18.16
C LEU A 197 25.11 -9.79 -19.27
N ASP A 198 23.88 -9.40 -19.65
CA ASP A 198 23.66 -8.27 -20.55
C ASP A 198 24.18 -6.97 -19.95
N CYS A 199 24.63 -6.06 -20.81
CA CYS A 199 25.05 -4.73 -20.39
C CYS A 199 23.82 -3.92 -19.95
N SER A 200 23.80 -3.44 -18.70
CA SER A 200 22.63 -2.72 -18.17
C SER A 200 22.33 -1.43 -18.98
N PRO A 201 23.33 -0.58 -19.30
CA PRO A 201 23.12 0.55 -20.20
C PRO A 201 22.56 0.18 -21.58
N CYS A 202 22.94 -0.97 -22.15
CA CYS A 202 22.48 -1.35 -23.50
C CYS A 202 20.98 -1.67 -23.55
N ILE A 203 20.37 -2.08 -22.44
CA ILE A 203 18.94 -2.39 -22.38
C ILE A 203 18.12 -1.25 -21.76
N LEU A 204 18.71 -0.44 -20.88
CA LEU A 204 18.03 0.67 -20.23
C LEU A 204 18.08 1.98 -21.04
N SER A 205 19.26 2.35 -21.57
CA SER A 205 19.44 3.65 -22.25
C SER A 205 18.50 3.84 -23.45
N PRO A 206 18.23 2.81 -24.30
CA PRO A 206 17.25 2.96 -25.36
C PRO A 206 15.85 3.30 -24.83
N ARG A 207 15.43 2.70 -23.71
CA ARG A 207 14.12 3.00 -23.08
C ARG A 207 14.07 4.39 -22.47
N MET A 208 15.17 4.85 -21.88
CA MET A 208 15.27 6.24 -21.42
C MET A 208 15.18 7.23 -22.57
N ALA A 209 15.84 6.95 -23.70
CA ALA A 209 15.76 7.77 -24.89
C ALA A 209 14.35 7.75 -25.53
N GLU A 210 13.66 6.61 -25.51
CA GLU A 210 12.24 6.54 -25.93
C GLU A 210 11.39 7.49 -25.10
N VAL A 211 11.56 7.53 -23.77
CA VAL A 211 10.86 8.48 -22.89
C VAL A 211 11.17 9.94 -23.25
N GLU A 212 12.45 10.28 -23.49
CA GLU A 212 12.86 11.66 -23.85
C GLU A 212 12.25 12.15 -25.16
N ASN A 213 12.03 11.23 -26.12
CA ASN A 213 11.56 11.55 -27.46
C ASN A 213 10.05 11.34 -27.66
N ASP A 214 9.32 10.89 -26.64
CA ASP A 214 7.89 10.62 -26.73
C ASP A 214 7.08 11.90 -26.46
N PRO A 215 6.29 12.41 -27.45
CA PRO A 215 5.51 13.63 -27.28
C PRO A 215 4.33 13.50 -26.30
N HIS A 216 3.95 12.29 -25.89
CA HIS A 216 2.89 12.07 -24.90
C HIS A 216 3.43 11.97 -23.47
N ILE A 217 4.76 11.91 -23.28
CA ILE A 217 5.37 11.84 -21.97
C ILE A 217 5.99 13.20 -21.62
N THR A 218 5.49 13.81 -20.55
CA THR A 218 6.12 14.98 -19.93
C THR A 218 6.99 14.52 -18.77
N LEU A 219 8.30 14.76 -18.87
CA LEU A 219 9.29 14.34 -17.87
C LEU A 219 9.65 15.51 -16.94
N TYR A 220 9.39 15.33 -15.64
CA TYR A 220 9.78 16.25 -14.57
C TYR A 220 10.93 15.62 -13.77
N THR A 221 12.17 16.01 -14.05
CA THR A 221 13.33 15.64 -13.22
C THR A 221 13.62 16.67 -12.15
N GLY A 222 14.28 16.26 -11.06
CA GLY A 222 14.48 17.13 -9.90
C GLY A 222 13.15 17.42 -9.19
N ALA A 223 12.16 16.56 -9.36
CA ALA A 223 10.78 16.84 -9.01
C ALA A 223 10.22 15.80 -8.03
N GLU A 224 9.40 16.26 -7.08
CA GLU A 224 8.76 15.44 -6.08
C GLU A 224 7.29 15.82 -5.89
N VAL A 225 6.47 14.84 -5.52
CA VAL A 225 5.06 15.08 -5.18
C VAL A 225 4.97 15.68 -3.77
N GLU A 226 4.40 16.88 -3.67
CA GLU A 226 4.18 17.58 -2.41
C GLU A 226 2.81 17.30 -1.79
N GLY A 227 1.78 17.15 -2.61
CA GLY A 227 0.42 16.91 -2.12
C GLY A 227 -0.49 16.40 -3.22
N VAL A 228 -1.50 15.62 -2.83
CA VAL A 228 -2.52 15.09 -3.72
C VAL A 228 -3.89 15.33 -3.12
N SER A 229 -4.74 16.06 -3.84
CA SER A 229 -6.15 16.23 -3.53
C SER A 229 -7.02 15.57 -4.61
N GLY A 230 -8.34 15.54 -4.38
CA GLY A 230 -9.29 14.88 -5.28
C GLY A 230 -9.37 13.36 -5.08
N GLY A 231 -9.97 12.70 -6.07
CA GLY A 231 -10.38 11.31 -6.00
C GLY A 231 -10.01 10.49 -7.23
N PRO A 232 -10.29 9.18 -7.22
CA PRO A 232 -10.05 8.31 -8.36
C PRO A 232 -10.63 8.90 -9.66
N GLY A 233 -9.80 9.10 -10.68
CA GLY A 233 -10.20 9.72 -11.94
C GLY A 233 -10.10 11.24 -12.01
N ASN A 234 -9.87 11.94 -10.90
CA ASN A 234 -9.71 13.39 -10.85
C ASN A 234 -8.81 13.80 -9.68
N PHE A 235 -7.55 13.40 -9.74
CA PHE A 235 -6.53 13.81 -8.79
C PHE A 235 -5.91 15.12 -9.24
N ARG A 236 -5.72 16.04 -8.30
CA ARG A 236 -4.88 17.22 -8.49
C ARG A 236 -3.60 17.04 -7.69
N VAL A 237 -2.48 16.96 -8.39
CA VAL A 237 -1.17 16.69 -7.80
C VAL A 237 -0.33 17.96 -7.83
N ARG A 238 0.13 18.40 -6.66
CA ARG A 238 1.16 19.43 -6.55
C ARG A 238 2.53 18.79 -6.62
N VAL A 239 3.33 19.22 -7.60
CA VAL A 239 4.70 18.76 -7.83
C VAL A 239 5.64 19.95 -7.61
N ASN A 240 6.59 19.78 -6.69
CA ASN A 240 7.69 20.72 -6.54
C ASN A 240 8.86 20.27 -7.40
N GLN A 241 9.30 21.13 -8.30
CA GLN A 241 10.42 20.91 -9.19
C GLN A 241 11.56 21.85 -8.83
N ARG A 242 12.67 21.28 -8.38
CA ARG A 242 13.87 22.03 -8.04
C ARG A 242 14.51 22.65 -9.28
N ALA A 243 15.12 23.81 -9.10
CA ALA A 243 15.92 24.46 -10.11
C ALA A 243 17.01 23.50 -10.63
N ARG A 244 17.10 23.34 -11.96
CA ARG A 244 18.14 22.52 -12.60
C ARG A 244 19.43 23.32 -12.81
N GLY A 245 19.29 24.62 -13.00
CA GLY A 245 20.36 25.56 -13.32
C GLY A 245 20.89 25.42 -14.75
N VAL A 246 20.37 24.47 -15.54
CA VAL A 246 20.75 24.22 -16.93
C VAL A 246 19.51 23.87 -17.74
N ASP A 247 19.23 24.65 -18.78
CA ASP A 247 18.17 24.41 -19.75
C ASP A 247 18.51 23.16 -20.61
N PRO A 248 17.73 22.07 -20.51
CA PRO A 248 18.00 20.85 -21.26
C PRO A 248 17.93 21.03 -22.78
N ASP A 249 17.06 21.91 -23.28
CA ASP A 249 16.83 22.10 -24.72
C ASP A 249 17.97 22.87 -25.38
N LYS A 250 18.68 23.70 -24.62
CA LYS A 250 19.86 24.44 -25.08
C LYS A 250 21.17 23.71 -24.85
N CYS A 251 21.20 22.76 -23.90
CA CYS A 251 22.45 22.15 -23.46
C CYS A 251 23.09 21.30 -24.58
N LEU A 252 24.32 21.65 -24.98
CA LEU A 252 25.08 20.90 -25.99
C LEU A 252 25.86 19.69 -25.43
N LYS A 253 25.77 19.43 -24.13
CA LYS A 253 26.50 18.36 -23.43
C LYS A 253 28.01 18.33 -23.73
N CYS A 254 28.65 19.50 -23.74
CA CYS A 254 30.04 19.69 -24.21
C CYS A 254 31.13 19.68 -23.11
N ASP A 255 30.76 19.42 -21.86
CA ASP A 255 31.64 19.31 -20.67
C ASP A 255 32.43 20.56 -20.23
N ARG A 256 32.28 21.69 -20.93
CA ARG A 256 32.99 22.94 -20.59
C ARG A 256 32.69 23.46 -19.19
N CYS A 257 31.44 23.33 -18.73
CA CYS A 257 31.02 23.80 -17.41
C CYS A 257 31.67 23.02 -16.26
N THR A 258 31.82 21.70 -16.41
CA THR A 258 32.54 20.82 -15.48
C THR A 258 34.01 21.21 -15.40
N ALA A 259 34.64 21.42 -16.56
CA ALA A 259 36.07 21.69 -16.66
C ALA A 259 36.51 22.97 -15.93
N VAL A 260 35.62 23.98 -15.84
CA VAL A 260 35.88 25.25 -15.16
C VAL A 260 35.32 25.31 -13.73
N CYS A 261 34.55 24.31 -13.30
CA CYS A 261 33.94 24.31 -11.98
C CYS A 261 35.00 24.02 -10.90
N PRO A 262 35.19 24.91 -9.90
CA PRO A 262 36.22 24.74 -8.88
C PRO A 262 35.81 23.77 -7.76
N THR A 263 34.52 23.53 -7.57
CA THR A 263 34.00 22.69 -6.48
C THR A 263 34.06 21.21 -6.84
N GLU A 264 34.57 20.38 -5.94
CA GLU A 264 34.51 18.91 -6.02
C GLU A 264 33.74 18.34 -4.84
N VAL A 265 32.85 17.40 -5.12
CA VAL A 265 32.05 16.66 -4.13
C VAL A 265 32.00 15.18 -4.48
N PRO A 266 31.82 14.26 -3.53
CA PRO A 266 31.65 12.83 -3.83
C PRO A 266 30.42 12.59 -4.72
N SER A 267 30.55 11.77 -5.76
CA SER A 267 29.43 11.45 -6.66
C SER A 267 28.52 10.38 -6.06
N GLU A 268 27.24 10.68 -5.96
CA GLU A 268 26.20 9.79 -5.46
C GLU A 268 25.96 8.61 -6.43
N PHE A 269 26.00 8.88 -7.73
CA PHE A 269 25.91 7.85 -8.78
C PHE A 269 27.06 6.84 -8.66
N GLU A 270 28.25 7.33 -8.30
CA GLU A 270 29.46 6.54 -8.08
C GLU A 270 29.59 6.00 -6.64
N GLN A 271 28.53 6.07 -5.84
CA GLN A 271 28.51 5.55 -4.46
C GLN A 271 29.62 6.16 -3.57
N GLY A 272 29.94 7.45 -3.81
CA GLY A 272 30.96 8.21 -3.09
C GLY A 272 32.40 7.82 -3.41
N MET A 273 32.63 6.92 -4.38
CA MET A 273 33.98 6.42 -4.70
C MET A 273 34.80 7.39 -5.55
N TYR A 274 34.13 8.17 -6.39
CA TYR A 274 34.76 9.11 -7.32
C TYR A 274 34.16 10.50 -7.13
N PRO A 275 34.95 11.58 -7.33
CA PRO A 275 34.44 12.93 -7.25
C PRO A 275 33.62 13.31 -8.49
N ARG A 276 32.70 14.25 -8.32
CA ARG A 276 32.06 15.05 -9.37
C ARG A 276 32.20 16.53 -9.06
N LYS A 277 31.87 17.38 -10.03
CA LYS A 277 31.80 18.83 -9.85
C LYS A 277 30.41 19.27 -9.38
N ALA A 278 30.27 20.55 -8.99
CA ALA A 278 28.96 21.15 -8.73
C ALA A 278 28.16 21.36 -10.04
N ALA A 279 28.82 21.69 -11.15
CA ALA A 279 28.24 21.58 -12.49
C ALA A 279 28.61 20.22 -13.07
N TYR A 280 27.65 19.30 -13.21
CA TYR A 280 27.94 17.91 -13.54
C TYR A 280 26.89 17.28 -14.46
N LEU A 281 27.28 16.19 -15.11
CA LEU A 281 26.38 15.29 -15.82
C LEU A 281 26.12 14.08 -14.90
N PRO A 282 24.86 13.71 -14.59
CA PRO A 282 24.58 12.63 -13.64
C PRO A 282 25.28 11.30 -13.99
N PHE A 283 25.26 10.95 -15.27
CA PHE A 283 26.03 9.86 -15.88
C PHE A 283 26.01 10.02 -17.42
N PRO A 284 26.89 9.35 -18.19
CA PRO A 284 27.05 9.63 -19.62
C PRO A 284 25.76 9.48 -20.46
N GLN A 285 24.88 8.55 -20.11
CA GLN A 285 23.60 8.29 -20.79
C GLN A 285 22.39 8.91 -20.07
N ALA A 286 22.61 9.89 -19.18
CA ALA A 286 21.53 10.55 -18.44
C ALA A 286 20.44 11.13 -19.36
N VAL A 287 19.20 11.07 -18.88
CA VAL A 287 18.00 11.63 -19.52
C VAL A 287 17.24 12.45 -18.47
N PRO A 288 16.99 13.76 -18.68
CA PRO A 288 17.34 14.54 -19.87
C PRO A 288 18.85 14.58 -20.16
N SER A 289 19.22 14.60 -21.43
CA SER A 289 20.61 14.58 -21.90
C SER A 289 21.31 15.93 -21.71
N SER A 290 21.33 16.42 -20.47
CA SER A 290 21.87 17.72 -20.10
C SER A 290 22.59 17.71 -18.75
N TYR A 291 23.48 18.68 -18.57
CA TYR A 291 24.12 18.95 -17.28
C TYR A 291 23.10 19.48 -16.26
N VAL A 292 23.51 19.54 -14.99
CA VAL A 292 22.76 20.09 -13.86
C VAL A 292 23.70 20.84 -12.93
N ILE A 293 23.19 21.84 -12.22
CA ILE A 293 23.88 22.54 -11.14
C ILE A 293 23.41 21.99 -9.79
N ASP A 294 24.35 21.50 -9.01
CA ASP A 294 24.18 21.20 -7.59
C ASP A 294 24.22 22.52 -6.80
N PHE A 295 23.04 23.10 -6.56
CA PHE A 295 22.92 24.38 -5.86
C PHE A 295 23.32 24.33 -4.38
N GLU A 296 23.32 23.15 -3.75
CA GLU A 296 23.76 22.99 -2.36
C GLU A 296 25.28 23.21 -2.23
N ASN A 297 26.05 22.81 -3.25
CA ASN A 297 27.51 22.91 -3.26
C ASN A 297 28.07 23.99 -4.20
N CYS A 298 27.22 24.62 -5.02
CA CYS A 298 27.61 25.67 -5.96
C CYS A 298 28.04 26.95 -5.23
N THR A 299 29.23 27.48 -5.57
CA THR A 299 29.73 28.76 -5.02
C THR A 299 29.20 30.00 -5.75
N ARG A 300 28.33 29.80 -6.76
CA ARG A 300 27.79 30.86 -7.64
C ARG A 300 28.86 31.78 -8.26
N CYS A 301 30.05 31.25 -8.56
CA CYS A 301 31.17 32.02 -9.10
C CYS A 301 31.02 32.49 -10.56
N GLY A 302 30.04 31.96 -11.31
CA GLY A 302 29.77 32.37 -12.70
C GLY A 302 30.63 31.72 -13.79
N SER A 303 31.74 31.03 -13.45
CA SER A 303 32.66 30.46 -14.45
C SER A 303 32.00 29.50 -15.45
N CYS A 304 31.04 28.69 -14.99
CA CYS A 304 30.30 27.78 -15.86
C CYS A 304 29.41 28.51 -16.88
N VAL A 305 28.81 29.64 -16.49
CA VAL A 305 27.98 30.48 -17.36
C VAL A 305 28.84 31.08 -18.47
N GLU A 306 29.98 31.68 -18.12
CA GLU A 306 30.93 32.25 -19.10
C GLU A 306 31.46 31.20 -20.08
N ALA A 307 31.68 29.97 -19.62
CA ALA A 307 32.19 28.88 -20.43
C ALA A 307 31.12 28.23 -21.34
N CYS A 308 29.82 28.48 -21.10
CA CYS A 308 28.73 27.82 -21.80
C CYS A 308 28.45 28.47 -23.16
N PRO A 309 28.74 27.80 -24.29
CA PRO A 309 28.59 28.39 -25.62
C PRO A 309 27.12 28.53 -26.08
N ALA A 310 26.19 27.88 -25.38
CA ALA A 310 24.78 27.81 -25.74
C ALA A 310 23.87 28.66 -24.84
N ASP A 311 24.46 29.40 -23.89
CA ASP A 311 23.71 30.22 -22.92
C ASP A 311 22.59 29.42 -22.22
N ALA A 312 22.94 28.20 -21.83
CA ALA A 312 22.02 27.22 -21.24
C ALA A 312 21.99 27.29 -19.71
N ILE A 313 22.94 27.98 -19.05
CA ILE A 313 23.11 27.93 -17.60
C ILE A 313 22.50 29.18 -16.97
N ASN A 314 21.57 28.98 -16.03
CA ASN A 314 20.98 30.04 -15.24
C ASN A 314 21.17 29.74 -13.75
N LEU A 315 22.07 30.47 -13.08
CA LEU A 315 22.33 30.27 -11.65
C LEU A 315 21.25 30.91 -10.75
N ASP A 316 20.39 31.74 -11.31
CA ASP A 316 19.29 32.41 -10.61
C ASP A 316 17.94 31.72 -10.92
N GLU A 317 17.96 30.50 -11.46
CA GLU A 317 16.75 29.69 -11.58
C GLU A 317 16.22 29.35 -10.18
N GLU A 318 14.91 29.54 -10.00
CA GLU A 318 14.19 29.22 -8.77
C GLU A 318 13.38 27.92 -8.95
N ASP A 319 13.10 27.26 -7.83
CA ASP A 319 12.21 26.11 -7.76
C ASP A 319 10.81 26.50 -8.24
N ARG A 320 10.06 25.54 -8.77
CA ARG A 320 8.73 25.77 -9.33
C ARG A 320 7.73 24.78 -8.74
N ASP A 321 6.58 25.28 -8.35
CA ASP A 321 5.43 24.45 -7.99
C ASP A 321 4.50 24.33 -9.20
N LEU A 322 4.13 23.10 -9.52
CA LEU A 322 3.29 22.73 -10.65
C LEU A 322 2.05 22.02 -10.12
N ASP A 323 0.87 22.43 -10.57
CA ASP A 323 -0.36 21.66 -10.37
C ASP A 323 -0.62 20.81 -11.63
N VAL A 324 -0.76 19.50 -11.45
CA VAL A 324 -0.98 18.54 -12.54
C VAL A 324 -2.23 17.72 -12.22
N ASP A 325 -3.23 17.81 -13.10
CA ASP A 325 -4.46 17.01 -12.99
C ASP A 325 -4.28 15.66 -13.69
N VAL A 326 -4.57 14.56 -13.00
CA VAL A 326 -4.43 13.19 -13.51
C VAL A 326 -5.58 12.29 -13.06
N GLY A 327 -5.95 11.32 -13.89
CA GLY A 327 -6.96 10.31 -13.53
C GLY A 327 -6.42 9.20 -12.66
N SER A 328 -5.12 8.91 -12.78
CA SER A 328 -4.48 7.81 -12.06
C SER A 328 -3.01 8.08 -11.77
N ILE A 329 -2.49 7.42 -10.74
CA ILE A 329 -1.12 7.54 -10.25
C ILE A 329 -0.48 6.14 -10.15
N VAL A 330 0.72 5.97 -10.70
CA VAL A 330 1.55 4.77 -10.55
C VAL A 330 2.79 5.10 -9.72
N VAL A 331 2.97 4.43 -8.59
CA VAL A 331 4.12 4.62 -7.70
C VAL A 331 5.20 3.58 -7.99
N ALA A 332 6.37 4.05 -8.42
CA ALA A 332 7.52 3.23 -8.85
C ALA A 332 8.84 3.75 -8.26
N THR A 333 8.82 4.20 -7.00
CA THR A 333 9.93 4.88 -6.29
C THR A 333 11.16 4.01 -6.04
N GLY A 334 11.07 2.70 -6.22
CA GLY A 334 12.23 1.80 -6.12
C GLY A 334 12.66 1.56 -4.67
N PHE A 335 13.97 1.62 -4.41
CA PHE A 335 14.56 1.22 -3.12
C PHE A 335 15.87 1.94 -2.81
N ASP A 336 16.23 1.91 -1.52
CA ASP A 336 17.53 2.27 -1.00
C ASP A 336 18.17 1.10 -0.25
N LEU A 337 19.46 1.24 0.08
CA LEU A 337 20.14 0.28 0.94
C LEU A 337 19.94 0.66 2.42
N ILE A 338 19.92 -0.36 3.27
CA ILE A 338 19.85 -0.19 4.73
C ILE A 338 20.96 0.74 5.23
N ASP A 339 20.64 1.52 6.26
CA ASP A 339 21.62 2.39 6.90
C ASP A 339 22.85 1.60 7.38
N LYS A 340 24.04 2.11 7.05
CA LYS A 340 25.33 1.52 7.43
C LYS A 340 25.51 1.43 8.94
N GLU A 341 24.90 2.31 9.72
CA GLU A 341 24.95 2.24 11.20
C GLU A 341 24.37 0.94 11.74
N LYS A 342 23.34 0.38 11.07
CA LYS A 342 22.77 -0.93 11.42
C LYS A 342 23.72 -2.10 11.11
N LEU A 343 24.75 -1.86 10.31
CA LEU A 343 25.76 -2.83 9.89
C LEU A 343 27.11 -2.65 10.59
N ARG A 344 27.21 -1.86 11.67
CA ARG A 344 28.46 -1.55 12.37
C ARG A 344 29.32 -2.76 12.76
N THR A 345 28.72 -3.92 13.02
CA THR A 345 29.46 -5.17 13.33
C THR A 345 30.28 -5.68 12.14
N TYR A 346 30.01 -5.18 10.94
CA TYR A 346 30.76 -5.46 9.73
C TYR A 346 31.75 -4.34 9.37
N HIS A 347 31.88 -3.30 10.21
CA HIS A 347 32.80 -2.18 10.00
C HIS A 347 32.68 -1.49 8.62
N PRO A 348 31.47 -1.03 8.23
CA PRO A 348 31.25 -0.37 6.93
C PRO A 348 32.02 0.96 6.79
N GLU A 349 32.56 1.52 7.87
CA GLU A 349 33.47 2.66 7.87
C GLU A 349 34.90 2.31 7.41
N HIS A 350 35.28 1.03 7.45
CA HIS A 350 36.62 0.60 7.11
C HIS A 350 36.81 0.55 5.58
N PRO A 351 37.90 1.10 4.99
CA PRO A 351 38.04 1.20 3.53
C PRO A 351 38.11 -0.14 2.79
N ALA A 352 38.46 -1.23 3.48
CA ALA A 352 38.43 -2.61 2.95
C ALA A 352 37.05 -3.27 3.04
N VAL A 353 36.03 -2.57 3.53
CA VAL A 353 34.64 -3.03 3.58
C VAL A 353 33.82 -2.13 2.68
N ILE A 354 33.29 -2.71 1.60
CA ILE A 354 32.51 -1.97 0.59
C ILE A 354 31.14 -2.61 0.40
N GLU A 355 30.20 -1.88 -0.17
CA GLU A 355 28.90 -2.41 -0.55
C GLU A 355 28.93 -3.02 -1.96
N ALA A 356 28.03 -3.96 -2.23
CA ALA A 356 27.92 -4.57 -3.56
C ALA A 356 27.67 -3.54 -4.68
N MET A 357 26.99 -2.42 -4.40
CA MET A 357 26.83 -1.34 -5.38
C MET A 357 28.16 -0.66 -5.74
N GLN A 358 29.10 -0.56 -4.81
CA GLN A 358 30.44 -0.04 -5.07
C GLN A 358 31.24 -0.97 -5.99
N VAL A 359 31.02 -2.29 -5.89
CA VAL A 359 31.62 -3.25 -6.84
C VAL A 359 31.14 -3.01 -8.28
N GLU A 360 29.87 -2.65 -8.50
CA GLU A 360 29.40 -2.27 -9.84
C GLU A 360 30.19 -1.10 -10.41
N ARG A 361 30.42 -0.07 -9.58
CA ARG A 361 31.17 1.12 -9.97
C ARG A 361 32.65 0.81 -10.22
N LEU A 362 33.26 -0.06 -9.41
CA LEU A 362 34.63 -0.54 -9.65
C LEU A 362 34.75 -1.36 -10.95
N ILE A 363 33.77 -2.21 -11.25
CA ILE A 363 33.75 -2.95 -12.51
C ILE A 363 33.73 -1.96 -13.67
N GLU A 364 32.86 -0.95 -13.61
CA GLU A 364 32.64 -0.01 -14.71
C GLU A 364 33.76 1.02 -14.89
N ASN A 365 34.40 1.50 -13.81
CA ASN A 365 35.41 2.55 -13.89
C ASN A 365 36.86 2.03 -13.85
N GLU A 366 37.11 0.83 -13.30
CA GLU A 366 38.47 0.28 -13.19
C GLU A 366 38.67 -0.91 -14.12
N LEU A 367 37.81 -1.93 -14.03
CA LEU A 367 38.08 -3.21 -14.69
C LEU A 367 37.84 -3.16 -16.20
N THR A 368 36.89 -2.38 -16.67
CA THR A 368 36.67 -2.09 -18.11
C THR A 368 37.88 -1.39 -18.75
N GLU A 369 38.60 -0.57 -17.98
CA GLU A 369 39.85 0.10 -18.40
C GLU A 369 41.08 -0.81 -18.29
N GLY A 370 40.90 -2.07 -17.88
CA GLY A 370 41.99 -3.04 -17.71
C GLY A 370 42.82 -2.82 -16.44
N LYS A 371 42.36 -1.99 -15.50
CA LYS A 371 43.01 -1.81 -14.21
C LYS A 371 42.70 -2.97 -13.26
N VAL A 372 43.49 -3.07 -12.19
CA VAL A 372 43.31 -4.06 -11.14
C VAL A 372 42.77 -3.40 -9.87
N LEU A 373 42.06 -4.17 -9.05
CA LEU A 373 41.62 -3.68 -7.75
C LEU A 373 42.81 -3.46 -6.81
N THR A 374 42.82 -2.31 -6.14
CA THR A 374 43.86 -1.91 -5.19
C THR A 374 43.30 -1.96 -3.78
N GLY A 375 44.01 -2.63 -2.87
CA GLY A 375 43.65 -2.72 -1.45
C GLY A 375 44.12 -1.48 -0.68
N VAL A 376 43.73 -1.39 0.59
CA VAL A 376 44.01 -0.23 1.47
C VAL A 376 45.50 0.07 1.60
N SER A 377 46.34 -0.95 1.57
CA SER A 377 47.80 -0.83 1.66
C SER A 377 48.50 -0.52 0.31
N GLY A 378 47.73 -0.24 -0.75
CA GLY A 378 48.25 0.11 -2.09
C GLY A 378 48.69 -1.08 -2.96
N GLY A 379 48.61 -2.31 -2.44
CA GLY A 379 48.86 -3.54 -3.20
C GLY A 379 47.62 -4.03 -3.97
N ARG A 380 47.82 -4.92 -4.94
CA ARG A 380 46.69 -5.59 -5.62
C ARG A 380 45.87 -6.43 -4.64
N VAL A 381 44.55 -6.34 -4.74
CA VAL A 381 43.61 -7.24 -4.03
C VAL A 381 43.79 -8.64 -4.59
N LYS A 382 44.03 -9.63 -3.72
CA LYS A 382 44.20 -11.05 -4.07
C LYS A 382 43.00 -11.90 -3.61
N SER A 383 42.21 -11.38 -2.68
CA SER A 383 41.10 -12.08 -2.05
C SER A 383 39.92 -11.16 -1.74
N VAL A 384 38.71 -11.63 -2.05
CA VAL A 384 37.44 -10.93 -1.79
C VAL A 384 36.48 -11.85 -1.07
N ALA A 385 35.80 -11.36 -0.05
CA ALA A 385 34.69 -12.05 0.62
C ALA A 385 33.38 -11.31 0.40
N TYR A 386 32.34 -12.00 -0.08
CA TYR A 386 30.98 -11.51 -0.08
C TYR A 386 30.24 -11.97 1.16
N ILE A 387 29.60 -11.05 1.87
CA ILE A 387 28.76 -11.33 3.03
C ILE A 387 27.30 -11.18 2.60
N LEU A 388 26.62 -12.30 2.37
CA LEU A 388 25.20 -12.30 2.01
C LEU A 388 24.32 -12.00 3.22
N CYS A 389 23.11 -11.50 2.94
CA CYS A 389 22.14 -11.13 3.95
C CYS A 389 22.69 -10.13 4.99
N ALA A 390 23.54 -9.18 4.54
CA ALA A 390 24.03 -8.10 5.40
C ALA A 390 22.85 -7.17 5.73
N GLY A 391 22.28 -7.32 6.94
CA GLY A 391 21.07 -6.62 7.36
C GLY A 391 19.75 -7.19 6.84
N SER A 392 19.75 -8.24 6.00
CA SER A 392 18.52 -8.95 5.61
C SER A 392 18.36 -10.23 6.43
N ARG A 393 17.12 -10.70 6.59
CA ARG A 393 16.79 -11.89 7.40
C ARG A 393 17.41 -11.81 8.81
N ASP A 394 17.38 -10.60 9.36
CA ASP A 394 17.96 -10.25 10.66
C ASP A 394 16.96 -9.37 11.43
N PRO A 395 15.96 -9.97 12.10
CA PRO A 395 14.90 -9.23 12.77
C PRO A 395 15.38 -8.39 13.96
N HIS A 396 16.61 -8.58 14.44
CA HIS A 396 17.16 -7.87 15.59
C HIS A 396 18.02 -6.67 15.20
N LYS A 397 18.80 -6.79 14.12
CA LYS A 397 19.76 -5.76 13.71
C LYS A 397 19.42 -5.10 12.37
N GLY A 398 18.58 -5.72 11.55
CA GLY A 398 18.25 -5.25 10.21
C GLY A 398 16.76 -5.39 9.91
N VAL A 399 16.45 -6.00 8.76
CA VAL A 399 15.09 -6.30 8.33
C VAL A 399 14.84 -7.81 8.39
N SER A 400 13.62 -8.19 8.76
CA SER A 400 13.20 -9.59 8.91
C SER A 400 13.07 -10.33 7.56
N TYR A 401 12.82 -9.60 6.48
CA TYR A 401 12.60 -10.16 5.15
C TYR A 401 13.90 -10.38 4.36
N CYS A 402 13.77 -11.09 3.24
CA CYS A 402 14.85 -11.33 2.28
C CYS A 402 14.78 -10.29 1.16
N SER A 403 15.92 -9.70 0.80
CA SER A 403 16.00 -8.72 -0.30
C SER A 403 16.00 -9.33 -1.71
N ALA A 404 15.71 -10.64 -1.85
CA ALA A 404 15.54 -11.41 -3.09
C ALA A 404 16.74 -11.48 -4.07
N VAL A 405 17.44 -10.37 -4.33
CA VAL A 405 18.42 -10.22 -5.41
C VAL A 405 19.88 -10.32 -4.96
N CYS A 406 20.14 -10.41 -3.65
CA CYS A 406 21.50 -10.40 -3.13
C CYS A 406 22.32 -11.64 -3.49
N CYS A 407 21.71 -12.82 -3.48
CA CYS A 407 22.33 -14.05 -3.98
C CYS A 407 22.71 -13.93 -5.47
N PRO A 408 21.77 -13.60 -6.38
CA PRO A 408 22.10 -13.58 -7.81
C PRO A 408 23.05 -12.45 -8.23
N TYR A 409 22.94 -11.23 -7.68
CA TYR A 409 23.93 -10.21 -8.02
C TYR A 409 25.33 -10.55 -7.49
N THR A 410 25.44 -11.26 -6.36
CA THR A 410 26.74 -11.69 -5.82
C THR A 410 27.38 -12.70 -6.75
N VAL A 411 26.61 -13.68 -7.22
CA VAL A 411 27.06 -14.66 -8.22
C VAL A 411 27.53 -13.94 -9.50
N LYS A 412 26.75 -12.96 -9.97
CA LYS A 412 27.10 -12.12 -11.12
C LYS A 412 28.43 -11.39 -10.92
N GLN A 413 28.55 -10.62 -9.84
CA GLN A 413 29.75 -9.83 -9.56
C GLN A 413 30.96 -10.74 -9.37
N ALA A 414 30.83 -11.87 -8.67
CA ALA A 414 31.89 -12.85 -8.50
C ALA A 414 32.37 -13.43 -9.86
N ILE A 415 31.45 -13.77 -10.76
CA ILE A 415 31.79 -14.21 -12.12
C ILE A 415 32.53 -13.11 -12.90
N LEU A 416 32.05 -11.87 -12.85
CA LEU A 416 32.67 -10.75 -13.56
C LEU A 416 34.07 -10.46 -13.02
N LEU A 417 34.24 -10.42 -11.70
CA LEU A 417 35.54 -10.27 -11.05
C LEU A 417 36.48 -11.42 -11.42
N LYS A 418 36.00 -12.67 -11.44
CA LYS A 418 36.83 -13.83 -11.80
C LYS A 418 37.23 -13.82 -13.27
N LYS A 419 36.37 -13.31 -14.16
CA LYS A 419 36.66 -13.15 -15.58
C LYS A 419 37.72 -12.07 -15.83
N SER A 420 37.61 -10.93 -15.17
CA SER A 420 38.57 -9.82 -15.30
C SER A 420 39.87 -10.08 -14.56
N LEU A 421 39.80 -10.74 -13.39
CA LEU A 421 40.93 -11.03 -12.50
C LEU A 421 40.98 -12.53 -12.16
N PRO A 422 41.48 -13.40 -13.07
CA PRO A 422 41.47 -14.86 -12.87
C PRO A 422 42.19 -15.35 -11.61
N TYR A 423 43.19 -14.59 -11.15
CA TYR A 423 43.98 -14.89 -9.95
C TYR A 423 43.22 -14.66 -8.63
N LEU A 424 42.10 -13.91 -8.68
CA LEU A 424 41.38 -13.48 -7.49
C LEU A 424 40.73 -14.68 -6.78
N LYS A 425 40.95 -14.81 -5.47
CA LYS A 425 40.22 -15.76 -4.63
C LYS A 425 38.93 -15.11 -4.17
N ILE A 426 37.80 -15.75 -4.41
CA ILE A 426 36.49 -15.19 -4.04
C ILE A 426 35.79 -16.19 -3.12
N TYR A 427 35.37 -15.68 -1.96
CA TYR A 427 34.59 -16.39 -0.97
C TYR A 427 33.21 -15.76 -0.90
N VAL A 428 32.16 -16.58 -0.81
CA VAL A 428 30.78 -16.15 -0.67
C VAL A 428 30.22 -16.82 0.58
N TYR A 429 29.95 -16.02 1.61
CA TYR A 429 29.40 -16.47 2.88
C TYR A 429 27.89 -16.32 2.85
N TYR A 430 27.15 -17.42 3.02
CA TYR A 430 25.70 -17.47 2.84
C TYR A 430 24.99 -18.28 3.92
N THR A 431 23.70 -18.01 4.11
CA THR A 431 22.79 -18.90 4.85
C THR A 431 22.02 -19.80 3.89
N ASP A 432 21.38 -19.21 2.86
CA ASP A 432 20.76 -19.97 1.78
C ASP A 432 21.10 -19.31 0.45
N MET A 433 21.44 -20.09 -0.57
CA MET A 433 21.56 -19.59 -1.93
C MET A 433 20.18 -19.56 -2.59
N ARG A 434 19.59 -18.37 -2.66
CA ARG A 434 18.25 -18.16 -3.25
C ARG A 434 18.35 -17.82 -4.74
N MET A 435 18.55 -18.86 -5.54
CA MET A 435 18.70 -18.79 -7.00
C MET A 435 17.41 -19.21 -7.70
N GLY A 436 16.28 -18.59 -7.31
CA GLY A 436 14.96 -18.90 -7.86
C GLY A 436 14.75 -18.31 -9.25
N GLY A 437 14.05 -19.03 -10.13
CA GLY A 437 13.74 -18.58 -11.49
C GLY A 437 14.51 -19.33 -12.58
N ARG A 438 14.21 -19.01 -13.85
CA ARG A 438 14.79 -19.70 -15.00
C ARG A 438 16.26 -19.33 -15.17
N GLY A 439 17.14 -20.32 -15.19
CA GLY A 439 18.58 -20.16 -15.46
C GLY A 439 19.42 -19.72 -14.25
N PHE A 440 18.82 -19.40 -13.11
CA PHE A 440 19.54 -18.94 -11.92
C PHE A 440 20.39 -20.05 -11.27
N GLU A 441 19.89 -21.29 -11.21
CA GLU A 441 20.65 -22.43 -10.69
C GLU A 441 21.85 -22.79 -11.60
N ASP A 442 21.67 -22.73 -12.92
CA ASP A 442 22.78 -22.95 -13.86
C ASP A 442 23.82 -21.83 -13.75
N PHE A 443 23.38 -20.59 -13.54
CA PHE A 443 24.27 -19.45 -13.29
C PHE A 443 25.08 -19.61 -11.99
N TYR A 444 24.47 -20.15 -10.93
CA TYR A 444 25.17 -20.52 -9.72
C TYR A 444 26.18 -21.65 -9.94
N ARG A 445 25.80 -22.70 -10.68
CA ARG A 445 26.71 -23.79 -11.05
C ARG A 445 27.93 -23.28 -11.83
N GLU A 446 27.73 -22.37 -12.78
CA GLU A 446 28.81 -21.74 -13.54
C GLU A 446 29.81 -21.02 -12.61
N ALA A 447 29.33 -20.28 -11.61
CA ALA A 447 30.21 -19.63 -10.64
C ALA A 447 31.08 -20.63 -9.87
N ARG A 448 30.49 -21.76 -9.44
CA ARG A 448 31.23 -22.84 -8.77
C ARG A 448 32.29 -23.46 -9.67
N GLU A 449 31.98 -23.69 -10.94
CA GLU A 449 32.92 -24.22 -11.94
C GLU A 449 34.10 -23.28 -12.20
N LYS A 450 33.90 -21.95 -12.03
CA LYS A 450 34.99 -20.95 -12.08
C LYS A 450 35.84 -20.89 -10.81
N GLY A 451 35.59 -21.78 -9.83
CA GLY A 451 36.36 -21.89 -8.59
C GLY A 451 36.01 -20.86 -7.52
N ILE A 452 34.86 -20.20 -7.63
CA ILE A 452 34.31 -19.34 -6.56
C ILE A 452 33.90 -20.24 -5.39
N GLN A 453 34.33 -19.90 -4.18
CA GLN A 453 34.11 -20.70 -2.99
C GLN A 453 32.85 -20.22 -2.27
N PHE A 454 31.89 -21.12 -2.07
CA PHE A 454 30.66 -20.84 -1.32
C PHE A 454 30.77 -21.52 0.04
N ILE A 455 30.70 -20.75 1.12
CA ILE A 455 30.83 -21.21 2.51
C ILE A 455 29.46 -21.07 3.17
N HIS A 456 28.92 -22.18 3.65
CA HIS A 456 27.59 -22.23 4.24
C HIS A 456 27.66 -21.77 5.70
N GLY A 457 27.77 -20.46 5.89
CA GLY A 457 27.80 -19.82 7.20
C GLY A 457 27.74 -18.31 7.06
N LYS A 458 26.96 -17.65 7.93
CA LYS A 458 26.88 -16.18 8.00
C LYS A 458 27.79 -15.67 9.12
N PRO A 459 28.82 -14.85 8.83
CA PRO A 459 29.64 -14.26 9.88
C PRO A 459 28.82 -13.29 10.74
N GLY A 460 29.03 -13.35 12.06
CA GLY A 460 28.38 -12.46 13.01
C GLY A 460 28.99 -11.05 13.05
N GLU A 461 30.28 -10.95 12.75
CA GLU A 461 31.06 -9.71 12.70
C GLU A 461 32.26 -9.88 11.74
N LEU A 462 32.87 -8.76 11.35
CA LEU A 462 34.15 -8.71 10.65
C LEU A 462 35.20 -8.08 11.57
N THR A 463 36.47 -8.47 11.46
CA THR A 463 37.54 -7.93 12.32
C THR A 463 38.62 -7.28 11.46
N PRO A 464 38.70 -5.92 11.44
CA PRO A 464 39.80 -5.22 10.79
C PRO A 464 41.15 -5.58 11.40
N ARG A 465 42.17 -5.73 10.54
CA ARG A 465 43.55 -6.03 10.96
C ARG A 465 44.48 -4.83 10.76
N PRO A 466 45.58 -4.73 11.52
CA PRO A 466 46.53 -3.62 11.39
C PRO A 466 47.18 -3.48 10.01
N ASP A 467 47.21 -4.56 9.22
CA ASP A 467 47.73 -4.56 7.85
C ASP A 467 46.70 -4.10 6.80
N GLY A 468 45.49 -3.73 7.23
CA GLY A 468 44.37 -3.29 6.39
C GLY A 468 43.51 -4.42 5.84
N SER A 469 43.84 -5.69 6.13
CA SER A 469 43.00 -6.83 5.77
C SER A 469 41.81 -7.00 6.71
N ILE A 470 40.82 -7.77 6.27
CA ILE A 470 39.64 -8.14 7.07
C ILE A 470 39.74 -9.61 7.44
N GLU A 471 39.64 -9.91 8.74
CA GLU A 471 39.49 -11.27 9.22
C GLU A 471 38.02 -11.65 9.39
N ILE A 472 37.68 -12.86 8.97
CA ILE A 472 36.35 -13.44 9.03
C ILE A 472 36.44 -14.78 9.74
N LEU A 473 35.74 -14.88 10.87
CA LEU A 473 35.54 -16.13 11.61
C LEU A 473 34.11 -16.61 11.39
N VAL A 474 33.95 -17.82 10.88
CA VAL A 474 32.62 -18.40 10.64
C VAL A 474 32.67 -19.92 10.81
N GLU A 475 31.55 -20.49 11.24
CA GLU A 475 31.30 -21.93 11.16
C GLU A 475 30.72 -22.26 9.78
N ASP A 476 31.33 -23.21 9.08
CA ASP A 476 30.70 -23.82 7.91
C ASP A 476 29.78 -24.94 8.36
N ILE A 477 28.48 -24.68 8.25
CA ILE A 477 27.41 -25.53 8.78
C ILE A 477 27.45 -26.93 8.15
N ASP A 478 27.85 -27.03 6.89
CA ASP A 478 27.91 -28.32 6.18
C ASP A 478 28.99 -29.25 6.73
N THR A 479 30.09 -28.70 7.24
CA THR A 479 31.26 -29.47 7.71
C THR A 479 31.45 -29.43 9.22
N GLY A 480 30.82 -28.49 9.93
CA GLY A 480 31.03 -28.22 11.35
C GLY A 480 32.41 -27.63 11.66
N LEU A 481 33.15 -27.17 10.65
CA LEU A 481 34.49 -26.61 10.81
C LEU A 481 34.44 -25.10 10.98
N MET A 482 35.27 -24.61 11.89
CA MET A 482 35.51 -23.17 12.04
C MET A 482 36.55 -22.70 11.00
N PHE A 483 36.13 -21.82 10.10
CA PHE A 483 37.00 -21.16 9.14
C PHE A 483 37.44 -19.80 9.65
N ARG A 484 38.74 -19.54 9.55
CA ARG A 484 39.34 -18.24 9.81
C ARG A 484 40.04 -17.76 8.53
N ASN A 485 39.34 -16.94 7.76
CA ASN A 485 39.87 -16.38 6.52
C ASN A 485 40.33 -14.94 6.73
N GLN A 486 41.43 -14.58 6.08
CA GLN A 486 41.89 -13.20 5.96
C GLN A 486 41.74 -12.79 4.50
N VAL A 487 41.04 -11.69 4.26
CA VAL A 487 40.75 -11.19 2.91
C VAL A 487 41.17 -9.72 2.77
N ASP A 488 41.53 -9.34 1.55
CA ASP A 488 41.95 -7.97 1.24
C ASP A 488 40.74 -7.02 1.11
N LEU A 489 39.56 -7.57 0.79
CA LEU A 489 38.32 -6.82 0.61
C LEU A 489 37.11 -7.65 1.08
N ALA A 490 36.22 -7.04 1.84
CA ALA A 490 34.92 -7.58 2.18
C ALA A 490 33.81 -6.76 1.49
N VAL A 491 32.84 -7.46 0.90
CA VAL A 491 31.73 -6.89 0.16
C VAL A 491 30.43 -7.22 0.88
N LEU A 492 29.74 -6.20 1.36
CA LEU A 492 28.44 -6.32 2.01
C LEU A 492 27.34 -6.38 0.96
N SER A 493 26.58 -7.47 1.01
CA SER A 493 25.34 -7.59 0.24
C SER A 493 24.18 -7.05 1.07
N SER A 494 24.14 -5.73 1.18
CA SER A 494 23.25 -4.95 2.04
C SER A 494 21.77 -5.17 1.72
N ALA A 495 20.93 -5.11 2.75
CA ALA A 495 19.48 -5.19 2.60
C ALA A 495 18.93 -4.02 1.79
N MET A 496 17.99 -4.34 0.91
CA MET A 496 17.11 -3.36 0.27
C MET A 496 16.02 -2.95 1.27
N VAL A 497 15.72 -1.66 1.31
CA VAL A 497 14.64 -1.04 2.07
C VAL A 497 13.86 -0.10 1.13
N PRO A 498 12.61 0.28 1.46
CA PRO A 498 11.86 1.25 0.67
C PRO A 498 12.68 2.53 0.46
N SER A 499 12.55 3.18 -0.70
CA SER A 499 13.30 4.41 -0.95
C SER A 499 12.90 5.50 0.05
N ARG A 500 13.85 6.35 0.44
CA ARG A 500 13.62 7.50 1.32
C ARG A 500 12.44 8.34 0.81
N GLY A 501 11.56 8.76 1.72
CA GLY A 501 10.34 9.49 1.37
C GLY A 501 9.18 8.63 0.83
N THR A 502 9.34 7.30 0.64
CA THR A 502 8.20 6.44 0.23
C THR A 502 7.07 6.47 1.25
N GLY A 503 7.39 6.53 2.55
CA GLY A 503 6.37 6.66 3.60
C GLY A 503 5.64 7.99 3.56
N GLU A 504 6.36 9.11 3.44
CA GLU A 504 5.76 10.44 3.29
C GLU A 504 4.88 10.52 2.03
N LEU A 505 5.34 9.94 0.91
CA LEU A 505 4.54 9.84 -0.31
C LEU A 505 3.30 8.99 -0.09
N ALA A 506 3.40 7.86 0.61
CA ALA A 506 2.26 7.01 0.91
C ALA A 506 1.20 7.74 1.75
N THR A 507 1.62 8.53 2.75
CA THR A 507 0.74 9.41 3.53
C THR A 507 0.06 10.45 2.64
N LYS A 508 0.83 11.19 1.82
CA LYS A 508 0.28 12.19 0.87
C LYS A 508 -0.72 11.58 -0.11
N LEU A 509 -0.48 10.34 -0.55
CA LEU A 509 -1.34 9.59 -1.45
C LEU A 509 -2.47 8.85 -0.73
N GLY A 510 -2.53 8.85 0.61
CA GLY A 510 -3.52 8.07 1.37
C GLY A 510 -3.49 6.58 1.01
N ILE A 511 -2.31 5.98 0.83
CA ILE A 511 -2.13 4.56 0.53
C ILE A 511 -1.35 3.86 1.65
N ALA A 512 -1.64 2.57 1.82
CA ALA A 512 -1.09 1.75 2.88
C ALA A 512 0.35 1.28 2.61
N LEU A 513 1.12 1.08 3.69
CA LEU A 513 2.38 0.33 3.68
C LEU A 513 2.20 -1.05 4.33
N GLY A 514 2.98 -2.03 3.88
CA GLY A 514 3.09 -3.37 4.46
C GLY A 514 4.05 -3.43 5.66
N GLU A 515 4.16 -4.60 6.29
CA GLU A 515 5.08 -4.87 7.43
C GLU A 515 6.55 -4.63 7.11
N ASP A 516 6.89 -4.71 5.83
CA ASP A 516 8.21 -4.48 5.29
C ASP A 516 8.46 -3.00 4.91
N LEU A 517 7.48 -2.14 5.18
CA LEU A 517 7.41 -0.70 4.87
C LEU A 517 7.34 -0.38 3.37
N PHE A 518 7.17 -1.38 2.51
CA PHE A 518 6.86 -1.19 1.09
C PHE A 518 5.37 -0.90 0.91
N ILE A 519 4.95 -0.41 -0.26
CA ILE A 519 3.54 -0.13 -0.55
C ILE A 519 2.74 -1.43 -0.51
N ALA A 520 1.67 -1.44 0.28
CA ALA A 520 0.80 -2.60 0.40
C ALA A 520 -0.09 -2.74 -0.84
N SER A 521 -0.07 -3.94 -1.42
CA SER A 521 -1.02 -4.34 -2.46
C SER A 521 -2.41 -4.60 -1.87
N LYS A 522 -3.45 -4.39 -2.67
CA LYS A 522 -4.85 -4.70 -2.37
C LYS A 522 -5.05 -6.16 -1.97
N HIS A 523 -4.43 -7.08 -2.69
CA HIS A 523 -4.37 -8.49 -2.28
C HIS A 523 -3.11 -9.16 -2.83
N VAL A 524 -2.32 -9.78 -1.96
CA VAL A 524 -1.01 -10.41 -2.23
C VAL A 524 -0.96 -11.51 -3.32
N LYS A 525 -2.07 -11.87 -3.95
CA LYS A 525 -2.19 -12.97 -4.94
C LYS A 525 -3.16 -12.63 -6.06
N LEU A 526 -4.34 -12.14 -5.72
CA LEU A 526 -5.42 -11.84 -6.67
C LEU A 526 -5.24 -10.46 -7.32
N ASP A 527 -4.68 -9.50 -6.58
CA ASP A 527 -4.46 -8.14 -7.05
C ASP A 527 -3.20 -7.53 -6.40
N PRO A 528 -1.99 -8.00 -6.80
CA PRO A 528 -0.75 -7.61 -6.15
C PRO A 528 -0.23 -6.22 -6.57
N ILE A 529 -0.94 -5.53 -7.48
CA ILE A 529 -0.48 -4.28 -8.11
C ILE A 529 -1.33 -3.09 -7.69
N SER A 530 -2.64 -3.26 -7.55
CA SER A 530 -3.51 -2.19 -7.09
C SER A 530 -3.25 -1.89 -5.63
N THR A 531 -3.33 -0.62 -5.25
CA THR A 531 -3.44 -0.25 -3.83
C THR A 531 -4.90 -0.33 -3.37
N LEU A 532 -5.15 -0.09 -2.09
CA LEU A 532 -6.51 0.00 -1.56
C LEU A 532 -7.25 1.25 -2.04
N ARG A 533 -6.51 2.32 -2.39
CA ARG A 533 -7.09 3.54 -2.98
C ARG A 533 -7.22 3.35 -4.49
N GLU A 534 -8.46 3.29 -4.96
CA GLU A 534 -8.74 3.14 -6.40
C GLU A 534 -8.07 4.27 -7.22
N GLY A 535 -7.66 3.95 -8.44
CA GLY A 535 -6.89 4.86 -9.28
C GLY A 535 -5.42 5.05 -8.88
N ILE A 536 -4.94 4.45 -7.78
CA ILE A 536 -3.52 4.45 -7.39
C ILE A 536 -2.97 3.02 -7.40
N TYR A 537 -1.87 2.83 -8.13
CA TYR A 537 -1.17 1.56 -8.35
C TYR A 537 0.28 1.67 -7.93
N ALA A 538 0.95 0.55 -7.71
CA ALA A 538 2.38 0.55 -7.43
C ALA A 538 3.11 -0.57 -8.18
N ALA A 539 4.36 -0.33 -8.56
CA ALA A 539 5.13 -1.22 -9.41
C ALA A 539 6.61 -1.31 -9.02
N GLY A 540 7.23 -2.44 -9.37
CA GLY A 540 8.64 -2.67 -9.14
C GLY A 540 8.96 -2.80 -7.66
N VAL A 541 10.12 -2.30 -7.24
CA VAL A 541 10.57 -2.51 -5.86
C VAL A 541 9.72 -1.72 -4.84
N ALA A 542 8.94 -0.73 -5.29
CA ALA A 542 8.04 0.03 -4.41
C ALA A 542 7.03 -0.84 -3.64
N ILE A 543 6.65 -2.01 -4.18
CA ILE A 543 5.75 -2.99 -3.53
C ILE A 543 6.48 -4.19 -2.90
N GLY A 544 7.82 -4.21 -2.92
CA GLY A 544 8.63 -5.27 -2.32
C GLY A 544 9.86 -5.67 -3.13
N CYS A 545 10.84 -6.29 -2.46
CA CYS A 545 12.14 -6.65 -3.04
C CYS A 545 12.02 -7.65 -4.21
N LYS A 546 12.56 -7.28 -5.38
CA LYS A 546 12.56 -8.10 -6.60
C LYS A 546 13.63 -7.65 -7.59
N ASP A 547 13.82 -8.43 -8.67
CA ASP A 547 14.76 -8.11 -9.73
C ASP A 547 14.15 -7.22 -10.84
N ILE A 548 14.95 -6.96 -11.88
CA ILE A 548 14.56 -6.12 -13.02
C ILE A 548 13.43 -6.77 -13.83
N HIS A 549 13.47 -8.09 -14.03
CA HIS A 549 12.49 -8.79 -14.84
C HIS A 549 11.10 -8.71 -14.20
N ASP A 550 11.02 -9.02 -12.91
CA ASP A 550 9.75 -8.95 -12.18
C ASP A 550 9.28 -7.50 -12.03
N SER A 551 10.19 -6.54 -11.89
CA SER A 551 9.83 -5.11 -11.89
C SER A 551 9.21 -4.63 -13.20
N VAL A 552 9.66 -5.17 -14.34
CA VAL A 552 9.09 -4.89 -15.67
C VAL A 552 7.70 -5.54 -15.81
N ILE A 553 7.49 -6.74 -15.26
CA ILE A 553 6.17 -7.39 -15.22
C ILE A 553 5.19 -6.56 -14.40
N ASP A 554 5.57 -6.14 -13.19
CA ASP A 554 4.74 -5.30 -12.33
C ASP A 554 4.35 -4.00 -13.02
N ALA A 555 5.30 -3.34 -13.69
CA ALA A 555 5.06 -2.08 -14.39
C ALA A 555 4.04 -2.23 -15.53
N ARG A 556 4.13 -3.32 -16.31
CA ARG A 556 3.15 -3.62 -17.36
C ARG A 556 1.78 -3.96 -16.79
N ALA A 557 1.74 -4.69 -15.67
CA ALA A 557 0.49 -4.96 -14.97
C ALA A 557 -0.13 -3.66 -14.44
N ALA A 558 0.66 -2.76 -13.84
CA ALA A 558 0.20 -1.46 -13.37
C ALA A 558 -0.39 -0.62 -14.51
N ALA A 559 0.33 -0.53 -15.63
CA ALA A 559 -0.18 0.14 -16.83
C ALA A 559 -1.51 -0.48 -17.30
N SER A 560 -1.62 -1.82 -17.34
CA SER A 560 -2.88 -2.48 -17.71
C SER A 560 -4.03 -2.16 -16.74
N HIS A 561 -3.77 -2.06 -15.44
CA HIS A 561 -4.79 -1.70 -14.47
C HIS A 561 -5.24 -0.24 -14.64
N VAL A 562 -4.32 0.68 -14.91
CA VAL A 562 -4.63 2.08 -15.23
C VAL A 562 -5.53 2.17 -16.46
N VAL A 563 -5.17 1.47 -17.55
CA VAL A 563 -5.97 1.43 -18.79
C VAL A 563 -7.38 0.90 -18.52
N ASN A 564 -7.50 -0.18 -17.73
CA ASN A 564 -8.82 -0.74 -17.36
C ASN A 564 -9.64 0.20 -16.48
N PHE A 565 -8.99 1.02 -15.65
CA PHE A 565 -9.64 1.96 -14.76
C PHE A 565 -10.09 3.23 -15.48
N ILE A 566 -9.18 3.94 -16.13
CA ILE A 566 -9.50 5.20 -16.84
C ILE A 566 -10.33 4.93 -18.10
N GLY A 567 -10.02 3.83 -18.82
CA GLY A 567 -10.72 3.44 -20.04
C GLY A 567 -10.82 4.56 -21.06
N GLU A 568 -12.02 4.79 -21.58
CA GLU A 568 -12.37 5.84 -22.54
C GLU A 568 -12.58 7.22 -21.88
N GLY A 569 -12.08 7.43 -20.67
CA GLY A 569 -12.28 8.67 -19.91
C GLY A 569 -13.59 8.70 -19.14
N LYS A 570 -14.18 7.53 -18.87
CA LYS A 570 -15.40 7.40 -18.06
C LYS A 570 -15.28 6.27 -17.07
N ILE A 571 -15.67 6.53 -15.83
CA ILE A 571 -15.77 5.50 -14.80
C ILE A 571 -17.17 5.47 -14.21
N ARG A 572 -17.55 4.29 -13.72
CA ARG A 572 -18.74 4.11 -12.89
C ARG A 572 -18.34 4.30 -11.44
N LEU A 573 -18.81 5.38 -10.83
CA LEU A 573 -18.70 5.57 -9.41
C LEU A 573 -19.76 4.77 -8.68
N ASP A 574 -19.34 4.20 -7.56
CA ASP A 574 -20.23 3.62 -6.58
C ASP A 574 -21.19 4.70 -6.02
N PRO A 575 -22.49 4.38 -5.86
CA PRO A 575 -23.53 5.32 -5.44
C PRO A 575 -23.54 5.66 -3.94
N PHE A 576 -22.61 5.16 -3.13
CA PHE A 576 -22.45 5.55 -1.73
C PHE A 576 -21.85 6.96 -1.61
N LYS A 577 -22.57 7.96 -2.15
CA LYS A 577 -22.28 9.39 -2.07
C LYS A 577 -23.43 10.10 -1.34
N PRO A 578 -23.15 11.15 -0.55
CA PRO A 578 -24.21 11.90 0.12
C PRO A 578 -25.22 12.45 -0.90
N VAL A 579 -26.50 12.25 -0.64
CA VAL A 579 -27.61 12.77 -1.44
C VAL A 579 -28.44 13.72 -0.59
N TYR A 580 -29.00 14.74 -1.24
CA TYR A 580 -29.90 15.70 -0.64
C TYR A 580 -31.35 15.18 -0.73
N VAL A 581 -32.01 15.00 0.43
CA VAL A 581 -33.33 14.34 0.53
C VAL A 581 -34.32 15.06 1.44
N GLY A 582 -33.95 16.19 2.05
CA GLY A 582 -34.77 16.90 3.03
C GLY A 582 -34.68 18.41 2.94
N ASP A 583 -34.94 19.12 4.03
CA ASP A 583 -34.78 20.57 4.09
C ASP A 583 -33.34 20.94 4.49
N CYS A 584 -32.78 21.98 3.89
CA CYS A 584 -31.49 22.55 4.29
C CYS A 584 -31.72 24.01 4.73
N ASP A 585 -31.07 24.41 5.82
CA ASP A 585 -31.15 25.76 6.40
C ASP A 585 -29.96 26.65 6.02
N GLY A 586 -29.05 26.15 5.17
CA GLY A 586 -27.87 26.89 4.71
C GLY A 586 -26.77 27.06 5.75
N CYS A 587 -26.75 26.27 6.84
CA CYS A 587 -25.79 26.47 7.95
C CYS A 587 -24.31 26.28 7.59
N GLY A 588 -23.98 25.59 6.49
CA GLY A 588 -22.60 25.44 6.00
C GLY A 588 -21.73 24.42 6.74
N LEU A 589 -22.19 23.81 7.85
CA LEU A 589 -21.41 22.83 8.63
C LEU A 589 -20.89 21.65 7.80
N CYS A 590 -21.67 21.21 6.82
CA CYS A 590 -21.29 20.13 5.91
C CYS A 590 -20.08 20.47 5.03
N VAL A 591 -19.89 21.75 4.69
CA VAL A 591 -18.73 22.26 3.93
C VAL A 591 -17.50 22.25 4.81
N GLU A 592 -17.61 22.79 6.03
CA GLU A 592 -16.50 22.89 6.99
C GLU A 592 -15.90 21.54 7.38
N VAL A 593 -16.75 20.51 7.49
CA VAL A 593 -16.33 19.18 7.92
C VAL A 593 -15.75 18.33 6.78
N CYS A 594 -15.93 18.71 5.52
CA CYS A 594 -15.62 17.83 4.38
C CYS A 594 -14.10 17.67 4.16
N PRO A 595 -13.52 16.46 4.30
CA PRO A 595 -12.07 16.24 4.12
C PRO A 595 -11.58 16.41 2.67
N ARG A 596 -12.51 16.56 1.72
CA ARG A 596 -12.23 16.53 0.28
C ARG A 596 -12.68 17.80 -0.44
N ASP A 597 -13.17 18.80 0.30
CA ASP A 597 -13.78 20.00 -0.27
C ASP A 597 -14.85 19.68 -1.34
N ALA A 598 -15.55 18.55 -1.16
CA ALA A 598 -16.42 17.96 -2.17
C ALA A 598 -17.88 18.42 -2.05
N ILE A 599 -18.19 19.32 -1.12
CA ILE A 599 -19.55 19.82 -0.93
C ILE A 599 -19.55 21.33 -0.85
N SER A 600 -20.54 21.94 -1.50
CA SER A 600 -20.79 23.38 -1.48
C SER A 600 -22.26 23.62 -1.12
N VAL A 601 -22.58 24.79 -0.58
CA VAL A 601 -23.95 25.17 -0.24
C VAL A 601 -24.23 26.54 -0.84
N GLU A 602 -25.20 26.60 -1.75
CA GLU A 602 -25.70 27.85 -2.32
C GLU A 602 -27.13 28.10 -1.82
N GLY A 603 -27.30 29.09 -0.93
CA GLY A 603 -28.59 29.32 -0.27
C GLY A 603 -28.97 28.16 0.63
N ASN A 604 -30.03 27.43 0.27
CA ASN A 604 -30.57 26.29 1.01
C ASN A 604 -30.43 24.98 0.21
N GLU A 605 -29.44 24.88 -0.68
CA GLU A 605 -29.25 23.70 -1.51
C GLU A 605 -27.78 23.25 -1.46
N PRO A 606 -27.49 22.08 -0.83
CA PRO A 606 -26.16 21.50 -0.85
C PRO A 606 -25.91 20.77 -2.18
N THR A 607 -24.75 21.01 -2.79
CA THR A 607 -24.29 20.33 -4.00
C THR A 607 -23.03 19.53 -3.70
N VAL A 608 -23.04 18.24 -4.03
CA VAL A 608 -21.91 17.32 -3.84
C VAL A 608 -21.22 17.08 -5.17
N GLU A 609 -19.91 17.34 -5.22
CA GLU A 609 -19.03 16.91 -6.29
C GLU A 609 -18.72 15.41 -6.08
N LEU A 610 -19.22 14.57 -6.99
CA LEU A 610 -19.22 13.11 -6.83
C LEU A 610 -17.84 12.45 -6.95
N VAL A 611 -16.94 13.04 -7.74
CA VAL A 611 -15.58 12.55 -8.01
C VAL A 611 -14.64 12.81 -6.84
N SER A 612 -14.71 14.02 -6.27
CA SER A 612 -13.92 14.39 -5.09
C SER A 612 -14.46 13.76 -3.82
N CYS A 613 -15.77 13.55 -3.73
CA CYS A 613 -16.38 12.90 -2.57
C CYS A 613 -15.89 11.46 -2.46
N ASN A 614 -15.34 11.06 -1.30
CA ASN A 614 -14.98 9.67 -1.01
C ASN A 614 -16.11 8.87 -0.34
N GLY A 615 -17.28 9.47 -0.12
CA GLY A 615 -18.41 8.81 0.55
C GLY A 615 -18.21 8.59 2.05
N CYS A 616 -17.29 9.30 2.71
CA CYS A 616 -16.98 9.10 4.14
C CYS A 616 -18.16 9.38 5.09
N GLY A 617 -19.16 10.16 4.66
CA GLY A 617 -20.33 10.47 5.47
C GLY A 617 -20.13 11.57 6.52
N ALA A 618 -18.95 12.23 6.59
CA ALA A 618 -18.67 13.33 7.52
C ALA A 618 -19.71 14.47 7.46
N CYS A 619 -20.16 14.82 6.25
CA CYS A 619 -21.21 15.84 6.07
C CYS A 619 -22.60 15.38 6.56
N VAL A 620 -22.85 14.07 6.59
CA VAL A 620 -24.12 13.48 7.04
C VAL A 620 -24.20 13.50 8.56
N SER A 621 -23.08 13.21 9.26
CA SER A 621 -23.04 13.15 10.73
C SER A 621 -23.24 14.50 11.41
N VAL A 622 -22.96 15.62 10.72
CA VAL A 622 -23.17 16.98 11.23
C VAL A 622 -24.47 17.63 10.76
N CYS A 623 -25.26 16.98 9.90
CA CYS A 623 -26.46 17.57 9.30
C CYS A 623 -27.63 17.60 10.29
N SER A 624 -27.82 18.73 10.97
CA SER A 624 -28.85 18.93 11.99
C SER A 624 -30.28 18.74 11.49
N THR A 625 -30.55 19.04 10.21
CA THR A 625 -31.87 18.87 9.59
C THR A 625 -32.10 17.46 9.04
N SER A 626 -31.09 16.59 9.08
CA SER A 626 -31.08 15.29 8.37
C SER A 626 -31.39 15.42 6.87
N GLY A 627 -31.07 16.57 6.26
CA GLY A 627 -31.27 16.85 4.84
C GLY A 627 -30.28 16.13 3.93
N LEU A 628 -29.12 15.75 4.44
CA LEU A 628 -28.13 14.90 3.75
C LEU A 628 -28.22 13.47 4.27
N GLN A 629 -28.18 12.50 3.37
CA GLN A 629 -28.11 11.08 3.71
C GLN A 629 -27.08 10.35 2.85
N LEU A 630 -26.43 9.33 3.42
CA LEU A 630 -25.62 8.39 2.65
C LEU A 630 -26.49 7.16 2.34
N PRO A 631 -26.88 6.92 1.07
CA PRO A 631 -27.76 5.81 0.72
C PRO A 631 -27.17 4.47 1.19
N ASN A 632 -28.03 3.57 1.67
CA ASN A 632 -27.67 2.24 2.21
C ASN A 632 -26.69 2.21 3.42
N TYR A 633 -26.27 3.38 3.90
CA TYR A 633 -25.53 3.60 5.14
C TYR A 633 -26.23 4.63 6.03
N THR A 634 -27.56 4.70 5.95
CA THR A 634 -28.35 5.57 6.81
C THR A 634 -28.20 5.15 8.28
N LYS A 635 -28.41 6.08 9.20
CA LYS A 635 -28.45 5.80 10.65
C LYS A 635 -29.38 4.62 10.97
N LYS A 636 -30.54 4.57 10.31
CA LYS A 636 -31.49 3.45 10.41
C LYS A 636 -30.86 2.12 9.96
N ALA A 637 -30.18 2.08 8.83
CA ALA A 637 -29.55 0.86 8.33
C ALA A 637 -28.48 0.32 9.29
N LEU A 638 -27.64 1.21 9.84
CA LEU A 638 -26.61 0.85 10.82
C LEU A 638 -27.22 0.37 12.15
N LEU A 639 -28.27 1.04 12.65
CA LEU A 639 -28.95 0.63 13.87
C LEU A 639 -29.70 -0.71 13.72
N GLU A 640 -30.28 -0.99 12.55
CA GLU A 640 -30.89 -2.30 12.28
C GLU A 640 -29.84 -3.42 12.25
N GLU A 641 -28.65 -3.17 11.69
CA GLU A 641 -27.53 -4.12 11.76
C GLU A 641 -27.13 -4.37 13.22
N VAL A 642 -26.85 -3.31 13.96
CA VAL A 642 -26.48 -3.35 15.39
C VAL A 642 -27.53 -4.11 16.20
N GLY A 643 -28.81 -3.80 16.01
CA GLY A 643 -29.89 -4.49 16.71
C GLY A 643 -29.92 -6.00 16.42
N GLY A 644 -29.58 -6.44 15.21
CA GLY A 644 -29.47 -7.86 14.88
C GLY A 644 -28.23 -8.53 15.46
N LEU A 645 -27.13 -7.80 15.57
CA LEU A 645 -25.90 -8.29 16.22
C LEU A 645 -26.13 -8.54 17.73
N LEU A 646 -26.97 -7.72 18.36
CA LEU A 646 -27.22 -7.71 19.80
C LEU A 646 -28.44 -8.52 20.25
N GLU A 647 -29.30 -8.97 19.32
CA GLU A 647 -30.58 -9.63 19.65
C GLU A 647 -30.43 -10.83 20.61
N ASP A 648 -29.39 -11.64 20.40
CA ASP A 648 -29.08 -12.83 21.22
C ASP A 648 -27.83 -12.63 22.10
N SER A 649 -27.47 -11.39 22.44
CA SER A 649 -26.38 -11.18 23.39
C SER A 649 -26.77 -11.79 24.74
N GLY A 650 -26.26 -13.00 25.01
CA GLY A 650 -26.50 -13.77 26.23
C GLY A 650 -25.95 -13.06 27.47
N ASP A 651 -25.67 -13.77 28.55
CA ASP A 651 -25.31 -13.12 29.83
C ASP A 651 -23.95 -12.38 29.85
N ASP A 652 -23.09 -12.57 28.86
CA ASP A 652 -21.79 -11.89 28.73
C ASP A 652 -21.93 -10.51 28.07
N VAL A 653 -20.92 -9.65 28.20
CA VAL A 653 -20.93 -8.30 27.62
C VAL A 653 -20.88 -8.32 26.09
N ALA A 654 -21.51 -7.36 25.43
CA ALA A 654 -21.47 -7.19 23.98
C ALA A 654 -20.67 -5.94 23.58
N VAL A 655 -19.75 -6.08 22.62
CA VAL A 655 -18.93 -4.95 22.14
C VAL A 655 -19.13 -4.76 20.64
N ILE A 656 -19.50 -3.55 20.23
CA ILE A 656 -19.65 -3.17 18.82
C ILE A 656 -18.38 -2.45 18.36
N GLY A 657 -17.80 -2.89 17.25
CA GLY A 657 -16.68 -2.23 16.58
C GLY A 657 -17.13 -1.57 15.28
N PHE A 658 -17.11 -0.25 15.18
CA PHE A 658 -17.32 0.45 13.90
C PHE A 658 -15.98 0.64 13.20
N PHE A 659 -15.79 -0.09 12.10
CA PHE A 659 -14.52 -0.16 11.38
C PHE A 659 -14.70 0.46 10.00
N ASP A 660 -13.79 1.36 9.63
CA ASP A 660 -13.70 1.85 8.26
C ASP A 660 -13.37 0.70 7.29
N ASP A 661 -13.90 0.79 6.07
CA ASP A 661 -13.80 -0.28 5.08
C ASP A 661 -12.36 -0.49 4.59
N THR A 662 -11.59 0.58 4.54
CA THR A 662 -10.31 0.61 3.83
C THR A 662 -9.13 0.08 4.63
N ILE A 663 -9.08 0.37 5.93
CA ILE A 663 -7.93 0.09 6.79
C ILE A 663 -8.34 -0.81 7.94
N SER A 664 -9.30 -0.40 8.77
CA SER A 664 -9.64 -1.13 10.00
C SER A 664 -10.30 -2.46 9.70
N TYR A 665 -11.24 -2.51 8.74
CA TYR A 665 -11.88 -3.74 8.31
C TYR A 665 -10.88 -4.69 7.61
N THR A 666 -9.99 -4.14 6.77
CA THR A 666 -8.90 -4.90 6.14
C THR A 666 -7.91 -5.43 7.18
N ALA A 667 -7.62 -4.68 8.25
CA ALA A 667 -6.79 -5.17 9.35
C ALA A 667 -7.46 -6.34 10.08
N ALA A 668 -8.78 -6.31 10.28
CA ALA A 668 -9.53 -7.44 10.83
C ALA A 668 -9.50 -8.66 9.89
N ASP A 669 -9.60 -8.46 8.58
CA ASP A 669 -9.45 -9.53 7.59
C ASP A 669 -8.04 -10.15 7.60
N ASN A 670 -7.02 -9.31 7.73
CA ASN A 670 -5.63 -9.75 7.84
C ASN A 670 -5.37 -10.50 9.15
N ALA A 671 -5.96 -10.07 10.27
CA ALA A 671 -5.91 -10.80 11.53
C ALA A 671 -6.55 -12.20 11.39
N GLY A 672 -7.69 -12.31 10.72
CA GLY A 672 -8.34 -13.59 10.41
C GLY A 672 -7.49 -14.49 9.50
N THR A 673 -6.91 -13.89 8.46
CA THR A 673 -5.99 -14.59 7.52
C THR A 673 -4.75 -15.11 8.24
N ALA A 674 -4.22 -14.33 9.17
CA ALA A 674 -3.07 -14.68 10.01
C ALA A 674 -3.42 -15.55 11.23
N ARG A 675 -4.70 -15.92 11.41
CA ARG A 675 -5.20 -16.74 12.54
C ARG A 675 -4.91 -16.12 13.90
N LEU A 676 -5.07 -14.80 14.01
CA LEU A 676 -4.88 -14.08 15.25
C LEU A 676 -6.21 -13.98 16.01
N HIS A 677 -6.25 -14.62 17.17
CA HIS A 677 -7.45 -14.73 18.00
C HIS A 677 -7.74 -13.42 18.76
N TYR A 678 -9.01 -12.99 18.77
CA TYR A 678 -9.54 -11.95 19.66
C TYR A 678 -10.87 -12.40 20.28
N PRO A 679 -11.39 -11.77 21.35
CA PRO A 679 -12.61 -12.23 22.02
C PRO A 679 -13.86 -12.31 21.12
N ILE A 680 -14.70 -13.32 21.38
CA ILE A 680 -15.97 -13.55 20.68
C ILE A 680 -16.95 -12.37 20.82
N ASN A 681 -16.83 -11.61 21.92
CA ASN A 681 -17.68 -10.47 22.28
C ASN A 681 -17.61 -9.30 21.29
N MET A 682 -16.56 -9.23 20.45
CA MET A 682 -16.37 -8.16 19.46
C MET A 682 -17.15 -8.45 18.17
N MET A 683 -18.15 -7.61 17.89
CA MET A 683 -18.99 -7.65 16.70
C MET A 683 -18.66 -6.44 15.82
N ILE A 684 -18.13 -6.69 14.62
CA ILE A 684 -17.63 -5.64 13.73
C ILE A 684 -18.74 -5.22 12.77
N VAL A 685 -19.02 -3.92 12.71
CA VAL A 685 -19.88 -3.24 11.74
C VAL A 685 -18.99 -2.52 10.73
N ARG A 686 -19.18 -2.85 9.46
CA ARG A 686 -18.45 -2.23 8.33
C ARG A 686 -19.08 -0.90 7.95
N THR A 687 -18.28 0.16 7.96
CA THR A 687 -18.68 1.51 7.53
C THR A 687 -17.75 2.04 6.44
N PRO A 688 -18.17 2.94 5.54
CA PRO A 688 -17.29 3.49 4.52
C PRO A 688 -16.16 4.31 5.15
N SER A 689 -16.49 5.03 6.23
CA SER A 689 -15.57 5.66 7.18
C SER A 689 -16.31 5.82 8.50
N THR A 690 -15.55 5.92 9.59
CA THR A 690 -16.09 6.25 10.92
C THR A 690 -16.55 7.69 11.05
N ALA A 691 -16.21 8.57 10.10
CA ALA A 691 -16.70 9.95 10.06
C ALA A 691 -18.23 10.04 9.87
N ILE A 692 -18.88 8.96 9.41
CA ILE A 692 -20.35 8.86 9.33
C ILE A 692 -21.02 8.75 10.71
N LEU A 693 -20.26 8.41 11.75
CA LEU A 693 -20.79 8.19 13.09
C LEU A 693 -21.09 9.52 13.76
N ASP A 694 -22.28 9.65 14.33
CA ASP A 694 -22.67 10.78 15.17
C ASP A 694 -23.02 10.32 16.59
N LYS A 695 -23.15 11.28 17.51
CA LYS A 695 -23.44 10.99 18.92
C LYS A 695 -24.72 10.17 19.09
N GLU A 696 -25.76 10.51 18.34
CA GLU A 696 -27.06 9.83 18.42
C GLU A 696 -26.95 8.35 18.03
N LEU A 697 -26.21 8.02 16.97
CA LEU A 697 -25.95 6.64 16.56
C LEU A 697 -25.21 5.85 17.65
N ILE A 698 -24.21 6.46 18.28
CA ILE A 698 -23.42 5.80 19.34
C ILE A 698 -24.26 5.60 20.62
N LEU A 699 -25.03 6.61 21.04
CA LEU A 699 -25.95 6.52 22.18
C LEU A 699 -27.01 5.44 21.94
N ASN A 700 -27.63 5.44 20.76
CA ASN A 700 -28.61 4.41 20.39
C ASN A 700 -27.99 3.01 20.32
N THR A 701 -26.73 2.88 19.90
CA THR A 701 -26.00 1.60 19.91
C THR A 701 -25.86 1.05 21.33
N LEU A 702 -25.52 1.90 22.31
CA LEU A 702 -25.53 1.52 23.73
C LEU A 702 -26.95 1.21 24.20
N GLY A 703 -27.95 2.01 23.81
CA GLY A 703 -29.36 1.78 24.14
C GLY A 703 -29.90 0.43 23.64
N LEU A 704 -29.43 -0.04 22.48
CA LEU A 704 -29.83 -1.30 21.86
C LEU A 704 -29.22 -2.56 22.48
N GLY A 705 -28.28 -2.44 23.42
CA GLY A 705 -27.69 -3.59 24.10
C GLY A 705 -26.16 -3.65 24.11
N ALA A 706 -25.46 -2.73 23.42
CA ALA A 706 -24.00 -2.71 23.48
C ALA A 706 -23.52 -2.27 24.87
N ASP A 707 -22.49 -2.92 25.40
CA ASP A 707 -21.86 -2.60 26.68
C ASP A 707 -20.56 -1.82 26.51
N GLY A 708 -19.98 -1.88 25.30
CA GLY A 708 -18.87 -1.06 24.87
C GLY A 708 -18.86 -0.87 23.36
N ILE A 709 -18.26 0.23 22.92
CA ILE A 709 -18.13 0.62 21.52
C ILE A 709 -16.69 0.99 21.22
N MET A 710 -16.14 0.40 20.18
CA MET A 710 -14.81 0.67 19.67
C MET A 710 -14.93 1.30 18.28
N ILE A 711 -14.39 2.50 18.11
CA ILE A 711 -14.35 3.20 16.83
C ILE A 711 -12.90 3.19 16.35
N TRP A 712 -12.70 2.77 15.10
CA TRP A 712 -11.37 2.59 14.54
C TRP A 712 -11.25 3.21 13.16
N GLU A 713 -10.28 4.12 13.01
CA GLU A 713 -10.01 4.87 11.79
C GLU A 713 -8.50 4.99 11.54
N VAL A 714 -8.15 5.41 10.33
CA VAL A 714 -6.75 5.66 9.90
C VAL A 714 -6.12 6.79 10.72
N GLU A 715 -4.95 6.55 11.32
CA GLU A 715 -4.17 7.60 12.01
C GLU A 715 -3.81 8.73 11.05
N GLU A 716 -3.73 9.96 11.57
CA GLU A 716 -3.39 11.19 10.82
C GLU A 716 -4.33 11.50 9.63
N SER A 717 -5.54 10.94 9.62
CA SER A 717 -6.58 11.33 8.67
C SER A 717 -7.52 12.38 9.27
N HIS A 718 -8.06 13.25 8.43
CA HIS A 718 -9.10 14.21 8.85
C HIS A 718 -10.34 13.47 9.39
N GLU A 719 -10.69 12.34 8.79
CA GLU A 719 -11.77 11.46 9.27
C GLU A 719 -11.51 10.96 10.72
N ALA A 720 -10.27 10.62 11.07
CA ALA A 720 -9.90 10.24 12.43
C ALA A 720 -10.00 11.39 13.43
N GLU A 721 -9.58 12.60 13.06
CA GLU A 721 -9.72 13.78 13.92
C GLU A 721 -11.19 14.06 14.26
N LEU A 722 -12.09 13.90 13.28
CA LEU A 722 -13.52 14.04 13.48
C LEU A 722 -14.08 12.98 14.43
N ALA A 723 -13.70 11.72 14.24
CA ALA A 723 -14.14 10.61 15.08
C ALA A 723 -13.61 10.74 16.52
N GLU A 724 -12.34 11.13 16.68
CA GLU A 724 -11.71 11.36 17.99
C GLU A 724 -12.44 12.47 18.76
N LYS A 725 -12.64 13.63 18.11
CA LYS A 725 -13.36 14.75 18.70
C LYS A 725 -14.79 14.37 19.10
N MET A 726 -15.51 13.64 18.25
CA MET A 726 -16.86 13.16 18.57
C MET A 726 -16.87 12.28 19.82
N VAL A 727 -15.89 11.36 19.95
CA VAL A 727 -15.77 10.48 21.12
C VAL A 727 -15.42 11.27 22.38
N GLU A 728 -14.55 12.28 22.30
CA GLU A 728 -14.22 13.14 23.44
C GLU A 728 -15.46 13.88 23.96
N GLU A 729 -16.23 14.51 23.07
CA GLU A 729 -17.47 15.21 23.44
C GLU A 729 -18.52 14.24 24.00
N LEU A 730 -18.64 13.04 23.43
CA LEU A 730 -19.58 12.02 23.90
C LEU A 730 -19.25 11.51 25.30
N LYS A 731 -17.96 11.43 25.66
CA LYS A 731 -17.53 11.00 26.99
C LYS A 731 -18.02 11.94 28.09
N GLU A 732 -18.06 13.24 27.83
CA GLU A 732 -18.62 14.22 28.77
C GLU A 732 -20.13 14.02 28.96
N GLU A 733 -20.84 13.74 27.87
CA GLU A 733 -22.29 13.49 27.87
C GLU A 733 -22.65 12.19 28.62
N LEU A 734 -21.92 11.10 28.37
CA LEU A 734 -22.08 9.84 29.09
C LEU A 734 -21.86 10.01 30.60
N ALA A 735 -20.82 10.75 31.00
CA ALA A 735 -20.56 11.07 32.41
C ALA A 735 -21.74 11.83 33.02
N GLY A 736 -22.32 12.79 32.28
CA GLY A 736 -23.51 13.53 32.69
C GLY A 736 -24.76 12.65 32.87
N MET A 737 -24.87 11.57 32.08
CA MET A 737 -25.93 10.56 32.19
C MET A 737 -25.67 9.50 33.28
N GLY A 738 -24.50 9.53 33.92
CA GLY A 738 -24.09 8.53 34.93
C GLY A 738 -23.65 7.20 34.33
N ILE A 739 -23.20 7.20 33.07
CA ILE A 739 -22.68 6.04 32.36
C ILE A 739 -21.16 6.18 32.23
N GLU A 740 -20.42 5.09 32.42
CA GLU A 740 -18.95 5.13 32.41
C GLU A 740 -18.42 5.53 31.01
N PRO A 741 -17.71 6.68 30.88
CA PRO A 741 -17.18 7.15 29.60
C PRO A 741 -16.21 6.17 28.93
N GLU A 742 -15.57 5.32 29.74
CA GLU A 742 -14.69 4.24 29.32
C GLU A 742 -15.34 3.20 28.40
N ARG A 743 -16.67 3.21 28.26
CA ARG A 743 -17.41 2.31 27.37
C ARG A 743 -17.28 2.68 25.91
N VAL A 744 -16.82 3.88 25.57
CA VAL A 744 -16.59 4.29 24.17
C VAL A 744 -15.13 4.67 23.99
N VAL A 745 -14.45 4.04 23.02
CA VAL A 745 -13.05 4.32 22.71
C VAL A 745 -12.86 4.59 21.23
N PHE A 746 -12.09 5.62 20.94
CA PHE A 746 -11.45 5.81 19.65
C PHE A 746 -10.04 5.21 19.68
N ARG A 747 -9.65 4.55 18.60
CA ARG A 747 -8.26 4.12 18.37
C ARG A 747 -7.86 4.52 16.95
N PRO A 748 -6.80 5.31 16.78
CA PRO A 748 -6.20 5.49 15.47
C PRO A 748 -5.41 4.24 15.05
N MET A 749 -5.32 3.96 13.74
CA MET A 749 -4.56 2.86 13.18
C MET A 749 -3.51 3.33 12.17
N VAL A 750 -2.27 2.89 12.34
CA VAL A 750 -1.25 2.91 11.28
C VAL A 750 -1.11 1.52 10.71
N LEU A 751 -1.10 1.34 9.39
CA LEU A 751 -0.67 0.06 8.84
C LEU A 751 0.84 -0.08 8.99
N PRO A 752 1.33 -1.23 9.51
CA PRO A 752 0.69 -2.55 9.52
C PRO A 752 0.46 -3.06 10.97
N ILE A 753 -0.60 -2.59 11.62
CA ILE A 753 -0.91 -2.90 13.04
C ILE A 753 -1.91 -4.07 13.22
N PHE A 754 -2.30 -4.81 12.17
CA PHE A 754 -3.23 -5.95 12.30
C PHE A 754 -2.77 -7.03 13.31
N LYS A 755 -1.46 -7.11 13.61
CA LYS A 755 -0.92 -8.02 14.64
C LYS A 755 -1.23 -7.59 16.07
N VAL A 756 -1.37 -6.30 16.32
CA VAL A 756 -1.70 -5.77 17.65
C VAL A 756 -3.20 -5.47 17.79
N LEU A 757 -3.94 -5.42 16.68
CA LEU A 757 -5.40 -5.35 16.65
C LEU A 757 -6.06 -6.32 17.66
N PRO A 758 -5.75 -7.63 17.65
CA PRO A 758 -6.31 -8.57 18.63
C PRO A 758 -6.04 -8.19 20.09
N LYS A 759 -4.85 -7.66 20.38
CA LYS A 759 -4.49 -7.22 21.73
C LYS A 759 -5.36 -6.05 22.16
N PHE A 760 -5.51 -5.02 21.32
CA PHE A 760 -6.35 -3.87 21.64
C PHE A 760 -7.83 -4.25 21.83
N ILE A 761 -8.36 -5.12 20.98
CA ILE A 761 -9.72 -5.67 21.16
C ILE A 761 -9.80 -6.40 22.50
N THR A 762 -8.82 -7.26 22.81
CA THR A 762 -8.80 -8.03 24.07
C THR A 762 -8.78 -7.11 25.28
N ASP A 763 -7.85 -6.16 25.32
CA ASP A 763 -7.69 -5.20 26.42
C ASP A 763 -9.00 -4.40 26.64
N PHE A 764 -9.65 -3.98 25.55
CA PHE A 764 -10.90 -3.24 25.63
C PHE A 764 -12.09 -4.10 26.09
N VAL A 765 -12.23 -5.32 25.56
CA VAL A 765 -13.27 -6.26 25.99
C VAL A 765 -13.10 -6.60 27.48
N GLU A 766 -11.88 -6.82 27.95
CA GLU A 766 -11.61 -7.06 29.38
C GLU A 766 -11.96 -5.86 30.25
N GLN A 767 -11.72 -4.65 29.75
CA GLN A 767 -12.14 -3.42 30.42
C GLN A 767 -13.67 -3.33 30.53
N VAL A 768 -14.40 -3.57 29.45
CA VAL A 768 -15.88 -3.58 29.46
C VAL A 768 -16.42 -4.67 30.38
N LYS A 769 -15.80 -5.86 30.41
CA LYS A 769 -16.16 -6.93 31.35
C LYS A 769 -16.02 -6.52 32.82
N LYS A 770 -15.03 -5.67 33.15
CA LYS A 770 -14.87 -5.13 34.51
C LYS A 770 -15.96 -4.12 34.87
N LEU A 771 -16.44 -3.35 33.90
CA LEU A 771 -17.56 -2.42 34.08
C LEU A 771 -18.90 -3.15 34.17
N GLY A 772 -18.99 -4.35 33.59
CA GLY A 772 -20.22 -5.12 33.53
C GLY A 772 -21.22 -4.55 32.53
N LYS A 773 -22.41 -5.17 32.46
CA LYS A 773 -23.48 -4.74 31.56
C LYS A 773 -24.08 -3.40 31.98
N ILE A 774 -24.51 -2.60 31.02
CA ILE A 774 -25.30 -1.40 31.29
C ILE A 774 -26.69 -1.84 31.80
N PRO A 775 -27.16 -1.34 32.96
CA PRO A 775 -28.52 -1.62 33.44
C PRO A 775 -29.61 -1.13 32.49
N GLU A 776 -30.73 -1.85 32.41
CA GLU A 776 -31.84 -1.51 31.50
C GLU A 776 -32.40 -0.10 31.72
N ASP A 777 -32.48 0.38 32.97
CA ASP A 777 -32.94 1.74 33.28
C ASP A 777 -31.96 2.83 32.82
N ALA A 778 -30.66 2.50 32.71
CA ALA A 778 -29.67 3.37 32.10
C ALA A 778 -29.75 3.33 30.57
N ARG A 779 -30.07 2.18 29.97
CA ARG A 779 -30.30 2.05 28.52
C ARG A 779 -31.51 2.85 28.04
N GLU A 780 -32.60 2.85 28.80
CA GLU A 780 -33.77 3.66 28.48
C GLU A 780 -33.46 5.17 28.42
N LYS A 781 -32.51 5.66 29.23
CA LYS A 781 -32.06 7.06 29.20
C LYS A 781 -31.23 7.41 27.96
N LEU A 782 -30.61 6.42 27.32
CA LEU A 782 -29.83 6.61 26.10
C LEU A 782 -30.70 6.72 24.85
N LEU A 783 -31.95 6.25 24.92
CA LEU A 783 -32.91 6.23 23.82
C LEU A 783 -33.89 7.43 23.85
N ASN A 784 -33.86 8.24 24.91
CA ASN A 784 -34.72 9.40 25.14
C ASN A 784 -33.89 10.68 25.18
#